data_AF-A0A1H0KP61-F1
#
_entry.id   AF-A0A1H0KP61-F1
#
_cell.length_a   1.000
_cell.length_b   1.000
_cell.length_c   1.000
_cell.angle_alpha   90.00
_cell.angle_beta   90.00
_cell.angle_gamma   90.00
#
_symmetry.space_group_name_H-M   'P 1'
#
loop_
_entity.id
_entity.type
_entity.pdbx_description
1 polymer ?
#
loop_
_entity_poly.entity_id
_entity_poly.type
_entity_poly.pdbx_seq_one_letter_code
_entity_poly.pdbx_strand_id
1 'polypeptide(L)'
;MSAKIPARIGAILFLLVLLHHVGFAQRLSADELNRIAESLTDQQLLTQKGKAELLRFAEKKPLEVYKGFHKAFLDEANSSVYFLNDYTDILPGRGIFPISYFDSLLNLKPDFEKEYAIREERFLATNFPTRTDVFQFLYTAAGFYRDGRSGTDSTKILADRFGAYFGPAMEPLYRDSTIEFSVSFDKDTKALEEERVKQVKPYLGWLAIFKKAGLLDAADTRMEDKFNNGKEIISSVSQRRMMDDIRALITYHDKFPYYRQQQISLLDSLIASGFINKTAATKLVENYKRDTLLNINDLALTTKNYLSLDYETEIKPFDYMTRDDYGQIPTDKIKQLYELVLQKASRLLNFKYSALEVHVLKDEAEDQMKYPNNRQFYIYVKINDILYKEMIKERELESWILPQNFQFLNHYLEDQKDPRRLYFTQHGLFTGYESQEPGTILMTLLNEKEEAFARNVYMASKISPCYNGTPGDYSYTAWERYDLTQRFTRAQVTEAVDFFLASCILKNKAQRMQLIATFREKNPVSVSNLLLELPNAFNSGGGAWTFERFLYQVNLSIKGLLQTDKDVLTAYVADYEKVPEKGDADQEMLVFSFRCKEKKYEFKVENEGQTWENNLMINTINKAFLEAGIPYGIYFLPEDSNFFRQDLLDENFVLLSPEQAEGLRNKYKGLFKVETER
;
A
#
# COMPACT_ATOMS: atom_id res chain seq x y z
N MET A 1 -41.74 -14.48 -49.36
CA MET A 1 -40.70 -15.53 -49.32
C MET A 1 -39.79 -15.25 -48.13
N SER A 2 -39.94 -16.02 -47.05
CA SER A 2 -39.13 -15.87 -45.83
C SER A 2 -37.89 -16.75 -45.95
N ALA A 3 -36.72 -16.15 -46.17
CA ALA A 3 -35.46 -16.87 -46.11
C ALA A 3 -35.19 -17.28 -44.65
N LYS A 4 -35.61 -18.48 -44.28
CA LYS A 4 -35.15 -19.15 -43.05
C LYS A 4 -33.68 -19.44 -43.23
N ILE A 5 -32.82 -18.53 -42.76
CA ILE A 5 -31.41 -18.84 -42.53
C ILE A 5 -31.42 -20.04 -41.57
N PRO A 6 -30.88 -21.21 -41.95
CA PRO A 6 -30.85 -22.38 -41.09
C PRO A 6 -30.14 -22.00 -39.79
N ALA A 7 -30.67 -22.40 -38.64
CA ALA A 7 -30.07 -22.12 -37.33
C ALA A 7 -28.57 -22.51 -37.25
N ARG A 8 -28.11 -23.43 -38.10
CA ARG A 8 -26.70 -23.78 -38.29
C ARG A 8 -25.86 -22.66 -38.92
N ILE A 9 -26.38 -21.94 -39.91
CA ILE A 9 -25.68 -20.79 -40.52
C ILE A 9 -25.67 -19.61 -39.53
N GLY A 10 -26.76 -19.39 -38.79
CA GLY A 10 -26.80 -18.40 -37.71
C GLY A 10 -25.82 -18.72 -36.58
N ALA A 11 -25.72 -19.99 -36.17
CA ALA A 11 -24.75 -20.44 -35.17
C ALA A 11 -23.30 -20.37 -35.69
N ILE A 12 -23.04 -20.66 -36.97
CA ILE A 12 -21.71 -20.51 -37.58
C ILE A 12 -21.33 -19.03 -37.71
N LEU A 13 -22.27 -18.14 -38.07
CA LEU A 13 -22.02 -16.69 -38.06
C LEU A 13 -21.78 -16.18 -36.63
N PHE A 14 -22.53 -16.67 -35.64
CA PHE A 14 -22.32 -16.31 -34.24
C PHE A 14 -20.99 -16.87 -33.71
N LEU A 15 -20.57 -18.08 -34.12
CA LEU A 15 -19.26 -18.66 -33.83
C LEU A 15 -18.13 -17.91 -34.55
N LEU A 16 -18.33 -17.47 -35.79
CA LEU A 16 -17.36 -16.67 -36.54
C LEU A 16 -17.23 -15.24 -36.00
N VAL A 17 -18.34 -14.64 -35.55
CA VAL A 17 -18.36 -13.35 -34.85
C VAL A 17 -17.74 -13.48 -33.46
N LEU A 18 -18.02 -14.57 -32.73
CA LEU A 18 -17.30 -14.90 -31.49
C LEU A 18 -15.80 -15.12 -31.76
N LEU A 19 -15.42 -15.84 -32.82
CA LEU A 19 -14.02 -16.05 -33.22
C LEU A 19 -13.35 -14.76 -33.71
N HIS A 20 -14.08 -13.78 -34.25
CA HIS A 20 -13.57 -12.45 -34.62
C HIS A 20 -13.58 -11.45 -33.45
N HIS A 21 -14.33 -11.72 -32.37
CA HIS A 21 -14.38 -10.88 -31.18
C HIS A 21 -13.61 -11.42 -29.99
N VAL A 22 -13.13 -12.67 -30.05
CA VAL A 22 -12.12 -13.16 -29.13
C VAL A 22 -10.75 -12.77 -29.70
N GLY A 23 -10.37 -11.52 -29.45
CA GLY A 23 -8.97 -11.11 -29.57
C GLY A 23 -8.19 -11.94 -28.57
N PHE A 24 -7.59 -13.03 -29.04
CA PHE A 24 -6.48 -13.74 -28.42
C PHE A 24 -5.18 -12.98 -28.76
N ALA A 25 -4.07 -13.20 -28.05
CA ALA A 25 -2.76 -12.78 -28.55
C ALA A 25 -2.59 -13.42 -29.93
N GLN A 26 -2.69 -12.64 -31.00
CA GLN A 26 -2.62 -13.20 -32.33
C GLN A 26 -1.18 -13.58 -32.60
N ARG A 27 -0.92 -14.89 -32.59
CA ARG A 27 0.30 -15.46 -33.15
C ARG A 27 0.53 -14.85 -34.53
N LEU A 28 1.69 -14.25 -34.74
CA LEU A 28 2.06 -13.69 -36.01
C LEU A 28 2.21 -14.82 -37.04
N SER A 29 1.50 -14.69 -38.16
CA SER A 29 1.72 -15.55 -39.32
C SER A 29 3.10 -15.28 -39.93
N ALA A 30 3.60 -16.24 -40.72
CA ALA A 30 4.89 -16.08 -41.41
C ALA A 30 4.90 -14.86 -42.33
N ASP A 31 3.78 -14.57 -43.00
CA ASP A 31 3.64 -13.41 -43.88
C ASP A 31 3.60 -12.08 -43.11
N GLU A 32 2.95 -12.04 -41.95
CA GLU A 32 2.98 -10.88 -41.06
C GLU A 32 4.40 -10.62 -40.55
N LEU A 33 5.07 -11.65 -40.06
CA LEU A 33 6.42 -11.53 -39.56
C LEU A 33 7.40 -11.06 -40.65
N ASN A 34 7.31 -11.60 -41.86
CA ASN A 34 8.16 -11.16 -42.97
C ASN A 34 7.88 -9.71 -43.36
N ARG A 35 6.62 -9.25 -43.33
CA ARG A 35 6.26 -7.83 -43.55
C ARG A 35 6.81 -6.93 -42.46
N ILE A 36 6.70 -7.32 -41.18
CA ILE A 36 7.27 -6.59 -40.04
C ILE A 36 8.79 -6.48 -40.24
N ALA A 37 9.46 -7.59 -40.51
CA ALA A 37 10.91 -7.65 -40.65
C ALA A 37 11.40 -6.81 -41.85
N GLU A 38 10.69 -6.87 -42.99
CA GLU A 38 10.99 -6.01 -44.14
C GLU A 38 10.81 -4.53 -43.81
N SER A 39 9.70 -4.15 -43.16
CA SER A 39 9.47 -2.76 -42.77
C SER A 39 10.56 -2.24 -41.82
N LEU A 40 11.04 -3.05 -40.88
CA LEU A 40 12.15 -2.68 -39.99
C LEU A 40 13.47 -2.51 -40.76
N THR A 41 13.68 -3.28 -41.82
CA THR A 41 14.83 -3.11 -42.72
C THR A 41 14.69 -1.84 -43.58
N ASP A 42 13.51 -1.56 -44.11
CA ASP A 42 13.22 -0.34 -44.89
C ASP A 42 13.38 0.94 -44.05
N GLN A 43 13.04 0.86 -42.76
CA GLN A 43 13.28 1.93 -41.79
C GLN A 43 14.74 1.99 -41.28
N GLN A 44 15.64 1.17 -41.83
CA GLN A 44 17.05 1.09 -41.44
C GLN A 44 17.29 0.75 -39.96
N LEU A 45 16.31 0.12 -39.30
CA LEU A 45 16.46 -0.39 -37.93
C LEU A 45 17.18 -1.74 -37.95
N LEU A 46 16.80 -2.62 -38.89
CA LEU A 46 17.46 -3.91 -39.12
C LEU A 46 18.30 -3.90 -40.40
N THR A 47 19.39 -4.64 -40.39
CA THR A 47 20.09 -5.05 -41.61
C THR A 47 19.43 -6.30 -42.21
N GLN A 48 19.81 -6.68 -43.44
CA GLN A 48 19.38 -7.96 -44.03
C GLN A 48 19.78 -9.17 -43.17
N LYS A 49 20.92 -9.09 -42.47
CA LYS A 49 21.35 -10.12 -41.50
C LYS A 49 20.42 -10.15 -40.28
N GLY A 50 20.08 -8.98 -39.74
CA GLY A 50 19.13 -8.87 -38.63
C GLY A 50 17.75 -9.41 -38.98
N LYS A 51 17.24 -9.11 -40.19
CA LYS A 51 16.00 -9.68 -40.71
C LYS A 51 16.04 -11.22 -40.74
N ALA A 52 17.11 -11.80 -41.28
CA ALA A 52 17.25 -13.26 -41.37
C ALA A 52 17.29 -13.94 -39.99
N GLU A 53 17.97 -13.35 -39.02
CA GLU A 53 18.05 -13.88 -37.65
C GLU A 53 16.73 -13.71 -36.88
N LEU A 54 15.97 -12.63 -37.12
CA LEU A 54 14.63 -12.47 -36.56
C LEU A 54 13.66 -13.54 -37.09
N LEU A 55 13.67 -13.81 -38.40
CA LEU A 55 12.84 -14.87 -39.00
C LEU A 55 13.23 -16.24 -38.43
N ARG A 56 14.52 -16.50 -38.27
CA ARG A 56 15.05 -17.73 -37.67
C ARG A 56 14.62 -17.89 -36.20
N PHE A 57 14.67 -16.83 -35.41
CA PHE A 57 14.18 -16.80 -34.03
C PHE A 57 12.70 -17.20 -33.96
N ALA A 58 11.87 -16.61 -34.80
CA ALA A 58 10.43 -16.89 -34.85
C ALA A 58 10.10 -18.32 -35.29
N GLU A 59 10.97 -18.94 -36.08
CA GLU A 59 10.89 -20.37 -36.43
C GLU A 59 11.39 -21.30 -35.31
N LYS A 60 11.76 -20.74 -34.15
CA LYS A 60 12.38 -21.46 -33.02
C LYS A 60 13.65 -22.21 -33.42
N LYS A 61 14.37 -21.71 -34.41
CA LYS A 61 15.65 -22.28 -34.85
C LYS A 61 16.81 -21.66 -34.07
N PRO A 62 17.89 -22.41 -33.83
CA PRO A 62 19.10 -21.85 -33.22
C PRO A 62 19.63 -20.68 -34.05
N LEU A 63 19.88 -19.55 -33.39
CA LEU A 63 20.47 -18.36 -33.99
C LEU A 63 21.92 -18.61 -34.41
N GLU A 64 22.34 -18.06 -35.56
CA GLU A 64 23.70 -18.28 -36.06
C GLU A 64 24.75 -17.49 -35.27
N VAL A 65 24.34 -16.42 -34.57
CA VAL A 65 25.25 -15.63 -33.71
C VAL A 65 25.96 -16.48 -32.66
N TYR A 66 25.31 -17.52 -32.16
CA TYR A 66 25.85 -18.44 -31.15
C TYR A 66 26.81 -19.49 -31.71
N LYS A 67 26.90 -19.63 -33.04
CA LYS A 67 27.73 -20.65 -33.66
C LYS A 67 29.21 -20.42 -33.32
N GLY A 68 29.85 -21.46 -32.79
CA GLY A 68 31.26 -21.46 -32.41
C GLY A 68 31.56 -21.02 -30.97
N PHE A 69 30.54 -20.69 -30.16
CA PHE A 69 30.71 -20.43 -28.74
C PHE A 69 30.50 -21.68 -27.89
N HIS A 70 31.31 -21.84 -26.83
CA HIS A 70 31.16 -22.94 -25.88
C HIS A 70 29.88 -22.80 -25.06
N LYS A 71 29.22 -23.93 -24.76
CA LYS A 71 27.97 -23.95 -23.97
C LYS A 71 28.12 -23.26 -22.61
N ALA A 72 29.21 -23.54 -21.89
CA ALA A 72 29.47 -22.93 -20.57
C ALA A 72 29.49 -21.39 -20.61
N PHE A 73 30.16 -20.81 -21.61
CA PHE A 73 30.17 -19.35 -21.79
C PHE A 73 28.77 -18.80 -22.07
N LEU A 74 27.99 -19.46 -22.93
CA LEU A 74 26.64 -19.02 -23.25
C LEU A 74 25.65 -19.21 -22.07
N ASP A 75 25.93 -20.14 -21.17
CA ASP A 75 25.14 -20.39 -19.96
C ASP A 75 25.54 -19.42 -18.83
N GLU A 76 26.82 -19.04 -18.74
CA GLU A 76 27.33 -18.01 -17.81
C GLU A 76 26.85 -16.60 -18.19
N ALA A 77 26.87 -16.27 -19.49
CA ALA A 77 26.28 -15.05 -20.04
C ALA A 77 24.75 -14.94 -19.81
N ASN A 78 24.14 -15.97 -19.19
CA ASN A 78 22.71 -16.14 -18.92
C ASN A 78 22.39 -16.29 -17.40
N SER A 79 23.31 -15.99 -16.49
CA SER A 79 23.22 -16.44 -15.08
C SER A 79 22.00 -15.91 -14.26
N SER A 80 21.24 -16.90 -13.73
CA SER A 80 20.42 -16.95 -12.49
C SER A 80 18.99 -16.35 -12.44
N VAL A 81 18.11 -17.07 -13.13
CA VAL A 81 16.63 -17.03 -13.25
C VAL A 81 15.79 -16.93 -11.95
N TYR A 82 16.34 -17.07 -10.74
CA TYR A 82 15.51 -17.13 -9.51
C TYR A 82 15.33 -15.81 -8.75
N PHE A 83 15.90 -14.69 -9.23
CA PHE A 83 15.81 -13.39 -8.54
C PHE A 83 15.53 -12.19 -9.46
N LEU A 84 14.89 -12.40 -10.63
CA LEU A 84 14.48 -11.27 -11.46
C LEU A 84 12.96 -11.10 -11.40
N ASN A 85 12.55 -9.89 -11.04
CA ASN A 85 11.18 -9.40 -11.13
C ASN A 85 10.68 -9.26 -12.58
N ASP A 86 11.50 -9.58 -13.60
CA ASP A 86 11.13 -9.59 -15.02
C ASP A 86 12.00 -10.58 -15.84
N TYR A 87 11.40 -11.27 -16.82
CA TYR A 87 12.00 -12.31 -17.69
C TYR A 87 13.06 -11.80 -18.70
N THR A 88 13.56 -10.57 -18.57
CA THR A 88 14.05 -9.78 -19.71
C THR A 88 15.55 -9.82 -19.99
N ASP A 89 16.36 -10.43 -19.11
CA ASP A 89 17.82 -10.46 -19.24
C ASP A 89 18.37 -11.78 -19.82
N ILE A 90 17.57 -12.42 -20.68
CA ILE A 90 17.95 -13.68 -21.35
C ILE A 90 18.39 -13.37 -22.77
N LEU A 91 19.55 -13.90 -23.19
CA LEU A 91 20.01 -13.85 -24.58
C LEU A 91 18.88 -14.23 -25.58
N PRO A 92 18.69 -13.50 -26.70
CA PRO A 92 17.55 -13.71 -27.60
C PRO A 92 17.39 -15.17 -28.07
N GLY A 93 16.18 -15.74 -27.99
CA GLY A 93 15.94 -17.14 -28.41
C GLY A 93 16.30 -18.22 -27.39
N ARG A 94 16.97 -17.89 -26.28
CA ARG A 94 17.22 -18.85 -25.17
C ARG A 94 16.13 -18.82 -24.08
N GLY A 95 15.33 -17.77 -24.01
CA GLY A 95 14.20 -17.63 -23.06
C GLY A 95 12.89 -18.28 -23.53
N ILE A 96 12.90 -19.05 -24.62
CA ILE A 96 11.69 -19.73 -25.12
C ILE A 96 11.42 -20.96 -24.24
N PHE A 97 10.69 -20.75 -23.15
CA PHE A 97 10.28 -21.84 -22.28
C PHE A 97 9.11 -22.63 -22.91
N PRO A 98 9.12 -23.97 -22.85
CA PRO A 98 7.98 -24.77 -23.28
C PRO A 98 6.78 -24.53 -22.35
N ILE A 99 5.56 -24.71 -22.85
CA ILE A 99 4.33 -24.57 -22.05
C ILE A 99 4.40 -25.45 -20.78
N SER A 100 4.99 -26.64 -20.90
CA SER A 100 5.18 -27.57 -19.78
C SER A 100 6.04 -27.02 -18.63
N TYR A 101 6.94 -26.08 -18.90
CA TYR A 101 7.70 -25.39 -17.86
C TYR A 101 6.76 -24.53 -16.99
N PHE A 102 5.90 -23.74 -17.61
CA PHE A 102 4.92 -22.92 -16.88
C PHE A 102 3.88 -23.77 -16.15
N ASP A 103 3.42 -24.88 -16.77
CA ASP A 103 2.52 -25.83 -16.09
C ASP A 103 3.16 -26.40 -14.82
N SER A 104 4.47 -26.70 -14.84
CA SER A 104 5.19 -27.17 -13.66
C SER A 104 5.29 -26.11 -12.56
N LEU A 105 5.47 -24.84 -12.92
CA LEU A 105 5.52 -23.72 -11.96
C LEU A 105 4.17 -23.46 -11.29
N LEU A 106 3.07 -23.53 -12.05
CA LEU A 106 1.71 -23.38 -11.50
C LEU A 106 1.37 -24.46 -10.46
N ASN A 107 1.91 -25.67 -10.63
CA ASN A 107 1.68 -26.78 -9.69
C ASN A 107 2.46 -26.66 -8.38
N LEU A 108 3.52 -25.84 -8.32
CA LEU A 108 4.40 -25.71 -7.15
C LEU A 108 3.87 -24.78 -6.05
N LYS A 109 2.60 -24.30 -6.16
CA LYS A 109 1.98 -23.29 -5.29
C LYS A 109 2.86 -22.05 -5.07
N PRO A 110 3.02 -21.21 -6.11
CA PRO A 110 3.53 -19.87 -5.92
C PRO A 110 2.47 -18.97 -5.24
N ASP A 111 2.94 -17.86 -4.68
CA ASP A 111 2.13 -16.71 -4.24
C ASP A 111 1.04 -16.34 -5.29
N PHE A 112 -0.11 -15.84 -4.84
CA PHE A 112 -1.25 -15.44 -5.68
C PHE A 112 -0.87 -14.48 -6.81
N GLU A 113 -0.06 -13.47 -6.53
CA GLU A 113 0.40 -12.52 -7.56
C GLU A 113 1.34 -13.18 -8.57
N LYS A 114 2.22 -14.07 -8.09
CA LYS A 114 3.14 -14.85 -8.94
C LYS A 114 2.39 -15.82 -9.82
N GLU A 115 1.29 -16.40 -9.35
CA GLU A 115 0.44 -17.29 -10.14
C GLU A 115 -0.12 -16.60 -11.38
N TYR A 116 -0.63 -15.37 -11.24
CA TYR A 116 -1.13 -14.60 -12.38
C TYR A 116 -0.03 -14.24 -13.38
N ALA A 117 1.14 -13.81 -12.88
CA ALA A 117 2.28 -13.55 -13.75
C ALA A 117 2.67 -14.79 -14.57
N ILE A 118 2.70 -15.97 -13.96
CA ILE A 118 2.99 -17.24 -14.67
C ILE A 118 1.91 -17.55 -15.71
N ARG A 119 0.63 -17.32 -15.40
CA ARG A 119 -0.49 -17.55 -16.35
C ARG A 119 -0.43 -16.62 -17.56
N GLU A 120 -0.03 -15.37 -17.37
CA GLU A 120 0.18 -14.40 -18.45
C GLU A 120 1.33 -14.80 -19.37
N GLU A 121 2.48 -15.19 -18.80
CA GLU A 121 3.63 -15.64 -19.60
C GLU A 121 3.34 -16.95 -20.33
N ARG A 122 2.61 -17.86 -19.70
CA ARG A 122 2.09 -19.07 -20.34
C ARG A 122 1.17 -18.75 -21.52
N PHE A 123 0.36 -17.71 -21.40
CA PHE A 123 -0.51 -17.25 -22.49
C PHE A 123 0.29 -16.71 -23.68
N LEU A 124 1.30 -15.87 -23.44
CA LEU A 124 2.21 -15.39 -24.49
C LEU A 124 2.97 -16.55 -25.15
N ALA A 125 3.54 -17.46 -24.36
CA ALA A 125 4.32 -18.60 -24.85
C ALA A 125 3.50 -19.53 -25.78
N THR A 126 2.20 -19.66 -25.52
CA THR A 126 1.28 -20.46 -26.35
C THR A 126 1.06 -19.84 -27.73
N ASN A 127 1.21 -18.51 -27.84
CA ASN A 127 0.96 -17.74 -29.06
C ASN A 127 2.26 -17.31 -29.78
N PHE A 128 3.41 -17.87 -29.39
CA PHE A 128 4.68 -17.55 -30.03
C PHE A 128 4.68 -17.81 -31.55
N PRO A 129 5.24 -16.91 -32.38
CA PRO A 129 5.77 -15.60 -32.02
C PRO A 129 4.67 -14.52 -31.95
N THR A 130 4.80 -13.62 -30.99
CA THR A 130 3.98 -12.41 -30.78
C THR A 130 4.78 -11.14 -31.15
N ARG A 131 4.15 -9.96 -31.12
CA ARG A 131 4.89 -8.69 -31.32
C ARG A 131 5.85 -8.44 -30.17
N THR A 132 5.48 -8.82 -28.95
CA THR A 132 6.34 -8.83 -27.77
C THR A 132 7.59 -9.66 -28.00
N ASP A 133 7.47 -10.88 -28.55
CA ASP A 133 8.63 -11.73 -28.84
C ASP A 133 9.59 -11.06 -29.85
N VAL A 134 9.03 -10.48 -30.92
CA VAL A 134 9.79 -9.76 -31.93
C VAL A 134 10.51 -8.55 -31.32
N PHE A 135 9.81 -7.75 -30.52
CA PHE A 135 10.39 -6.59 -29.86
C PHE A 135 11.45 -7.01 -28.84
N GLN A 136 11.21 -8.03 -28.03
CA GLN A 136 12.15 -8.53 -27.04
C GLN A 136 13.44 -9.05 -27.70
N PHE A 137 13.33 -9.72 -28.85
CA PHE A 137 14.49 -10.08 -29.66
C PHE A 137 15.34 -8.85 -30.01
N LEU A 138 14.71 -7.78 -30.51
CA LEU A 138 15.39 -6.52 -30.87
C LEU A 138 16.01 -5.85 -29.64
N TYR A 139 15.21 -5.71 -28.58
CA TYR A 139 15.57 -5.00 -27.35
C TYR A 139 16.74 -5.69 -26.64
N THR A 140 16.66 -7.00 -26.41
CA THR A 140 17.74 -7.75 -25.75
C THR A 140 19.00 -7.80 -26.61
N ALA A 141 18.89 -8.04 -27.92
CA ALA A 141 20.07 -8.04 -28.80
C ALA A 141 20.77 -6.67 -28.80
N ALA A 142 20.01 -5.58 -28.81
CA ALA A 142 20.56 -4.22 -28.76
C ALA A 142 21.16 -3.88 -27.39
N GLY A 143 20.51 -4.29 -26.29
CA GLY A 143 21.05 -4.13 -24.93
C GLY A 143 22.36 -4.89 -24.76
N PHE A 144 22.43 -6.14 -25.20
CA PHE A 144 23.65 -6.94 -25.15
C PHE A 144 24.77 -6.33 -26.01
N TYR A 145 24.45 -5.81 -27.20
CA TYR A 145 25.44 -5.11 -28.03
C TYR A 145 25.95 -3.81 -27.38
N ARG A 146 25.09 -3.06 -26.68
CA ARG A 146 25.49 -1.85 -25.97
C ARG A 146 26.44 -2.19 -24.82
N ASP A 147 26.05 -3.12 -23.96
CA ASP A 147 26.72 -3.38 -22.68
C ASP A 147 27.94 -4.31 -22.84
N GLY A 148 27.92 -5.22 -23.80
CA GLY A 148 28.98 -6.21 -24.04
C GLY A 148 30.22 -5.68 -24.77
N ARG A 149 30.18 -4.44 -25.29
CA ARG A 149 31.29 -3.84 -26.07
C ARG A 149 32.57 -3.59 -25.26
N SER A 150 32.46 -3.47 -23.94
CA SER A 150 33.58 -3.30 -23.00
C SER A 150 33.99 -4.58 -22.28
N GLY A 151 33.41 -5.74 -22.65
CA GLY A 151 33.66 -7.03 -21.99
C GLY A 151 34.94 -7.75 -22.45
N THR A 152 35.08 -9.01 -22.03
CA THR A 152 36.15 -9.93 -22.48
C THR A 152 36.09 -10.20 -23.99
N ASP A 153 37.16 -10.75 -24.58
CA ASP A 153 37.23 -11.03 -26.03
C ASP A 153 36.01 -11.81 -26.54
N SER A 154 35.58 -12.86 -25.83
CA SER A 154 34.39 -13.65 -26.22
C SER A 154 33.08 -12.88 -26.10
N THR A 155 32.90 -12.09 -25.05
CA THR A 155 31.70 -11.27 -24.83
C THR A 155 31.59 -10.18 -25.89
N LYS A 156 32.72 -9.54 -26.20
CA LYS A 156 32.83 -8.51 -27.23
C LYS A 156 32.53 -9.08 -28.62
N ILE A 157 33.10 -10.23 -28.98
CA ILE A 157 32.79 -10.90 -30.26
C ILE A 157 31.30 -11.22 -30.36
N LEU A 158 30.68 -11.72 -29.28
CA LEU A 158 29.25 -12.00 -29.27
C LEU A 158 28.42 -10.72 -29.41
N ALA A 159 28.79 -9.65 -28.70
CA ALA A 159 28.16 -8.34 -28.77
C ALA A 159 28.24 -7.75 -30.19
N ASP A 160 29.43 -7.76 -30.82
CA ASP A 160 29.62 -7.26 -32.18
C ASP A 160 28.80 -8.04 -33.22
N ARG A 161 28.62 -9.35 -33.02
CA ARG A 161 27.75 -10.17 -33.89
C ARG A 161 26.28 -9.78 -33.76
N PHE A 162 25.80 -9.44 -32.57
CA PHE A 162 24.48 -8.85 -32.35
C PHE A 162 24.38 -7.44 -32.94
N GLY A 163 25.43 -6.63 -32.82
CA GLY A 163 25.49 -5.29 -33.42
C GLY A 163 25.28 -5.30 -34.93
N ALA A 164 25.78 -6.33 -35.61
CA ALA A 164 25.57 -6.52 -37.06
C ALA A 164 24.09 -6.74 -37.46
N TYR A 165 23.17 -6.92 -36.52
CA TYR A 165 21.73 -7.02 -36.81
C TYR A 165 21.12 -5.66 -37.10
N PHE A 166 21.71 -4.58 -36.58
CA PHE A 166 21.08 -3.27 -36.54
C PHE A 166 21.68 -2.31 -37.56
N GLY A 167 20.80 -1.50 -38.16
CA GLY A 167 21.19 -0.41 -39.05
C GLY A 167 21.33 0.94 -38.33
N PRO A 168 21.58 2.03 -39.08
CA PRO A 168 21.81 3.36 -38.52
C PRO A 168 20.69 3.91 -37.63
N ALA A 169 19.43 3.48 -37.81
CA ALA A 169 18.32 3.98 -37.00
C ALA A 169 18.38 3.54 -35.52
N MET A 170 19.22 2.55 -35.19
CA MET A 170 19.43 2.08 -33.83
C MET A 170 20.56 2.83 -33.10
N GLU A 171 21.37 3.60 -33.84
CA GLU A 171 22.52 4.34 -33.31
C GLU A 171 22.19 5.27 -32.12
N PRO A 172 21.03 5.98 -32.08
CA PRO A 172 20.67 6.80 -30.92
C PRO A 172 20.59 6.02 -29.61
N LEU A 173 20.24 4.73 -29.63
CA LEU A 173 20.23 3.87 -28.43
C LEU A 173 21.63 3.63 -27.88
N TYR A 174 22.63 3.62 -28.76
CA TYR A 174 24.01 3.23 -28.44
C TYR A 174 24.87 4.42 -28.01
N ARG A 175 24.46 5.65 -28.37
CA ARG A 175 25.20 6.89 -28.07
C ARG A 175 24.72 7.59 -26.78
N ASP A 176 24.10 6.83 -25.87
CA ASP A 176 23.24 7.28 -24.77
C ASP A 176 23.64 8.64 -24.13
N SER A 177 22.64 9.52 -24.01
CA SER A 177 22.69 10.69 -23.13
C SER A 177 21.30 10.89 -22.52
N THR A 178 21.24 10.83 -21.20
CA THR A 178 20.06 11.25 -20.43
C THR A 178 19.96 12.77 -20.52
N ILE A 179 18.80 13.27 -20.93
CA ILE A 179 18.48 14.69 -20.81
C ILE A 179 17.80 14.87 -19.47
N GLU A 180 18.38 15.72 -18.62
CA GLU A 180 17.79 16.11 -17.34
C GLU A 180 17.13 17.48 -17.48
N PHE A 181 15.92 17.58 -16.94
CA PHE A 181 15.16 18.81 -16.89
C PHE A 181 15.08 19.31 -15.45
N SER A 182 15.50 20.56 -15.25
CA SER A 182 15.24 21.26 -13.99
C SER A 182 13.84 21.86 -14.05
N VAL A 183 12.88 21.23 -13.38
CA VAL A 183 11.49 21.70 -13.30
C VAL A 183 11.23 22.26 -11.91
N SER A 184 10.66 23.46 -11.86
CA SER A 184 10.30 24.15 -10.63
C SER A 184 8.98 24.84 -10.84
N PHE A 185 7.98 24.52 -10.02
CA PHE A 185 6.63 25.04 -10.18
C PHE A 185 6.57 26.59 -10.27
N ASP A 186 7.45 27.28 -9.55
CA ASP A 186 7.48 28.76 -9.49
C ASP A 186 8.27 29.41 -10.63
N LYS A 187 9.12 28.64 -11.30
CA LYS A 187 10.06 29.13 -12.33
C LYS A 187 9.82 28.52 -13.69
N ASP A 188 8.94 27.52 -13.77
CA ASP A 188 8.61 26.87 -15.01
C ASP A 188 7.68 27.77 -15.82
N THR A 189 8.14 28.09 -17.02
CA THR A 189 7.44 29.00 -17.92
C THR A 189 6.99 28.21 -19.14
N LYS A 190 5.98 28.70 -19.84
CA LYS A 190 5.55 28.10 -21.12
C LYS A 190 6.72 27.96 -22.11
N ALA A 191 7.69 28.87 -22.09
CA ALA A 191 8.88 28.76 -22.94
C ALA A 191 9.79 27.59 -22.54
N LEU A 192 9.94 27.31 -21.24
CA LEU A 192 10.67 26.14 -20.74
C LEU A 192 9.92 24.85 -21.06
N GLU A 193 8.59 24.84 -20.94
CA GLU A 193 7.74 23.72 -21.38
C GLU A 193 7.94 23.42 -22.88
N GLU A 194 7.83 24.42 -23.75
CA GLU A 194 8.02 24.27 -25.20
C GLU A 194 9.43 23.79 -25.55
N GLU A 195 10.45 24.26 -24.83
CA GLU A 195 11.83 23.82 -25.03
C GLU A 195 12.01 22.34 -24.62
N ARG A 196 11.37 21.87 -23.55
CA ARG A 196 11.37 20.43 -23.20
C ARG A 196 10.75 19.56 -24.29
N VAL A 197 9.60 19.97 -24.83
CA VAL A 197 8.96 19.25 -25.95
C VAL A 197 9.91 19.15 -27.14
N LYS A 198 10.58 20.25 -27.47
CA LYS A 198 11.55 20.29 -28.58
C LYS A 198 12.75 19.37 -28.34
N GLN A 199 13.27 19.32 -27.11
CA GLN A 199 14.40 18.46 -26.75
C GLN A 199 14.05 16.97 -26.75
N VAL A 200 12.82 16.61 -26.36
CA VAL A 200 12.36 15.20 -26.34
C VAL A 200 11.87 14.71 -27.71
N LYS A 201 11.42 15.60 -28.60
CA LYS A 201 10.87 15.23 -29.92
C LYS A 201 11.71 14.20 -30.73
N PRO A 202 13.05 14.26 -30.78
CA PRO A 202 13.86 13.25 -31.49
C PRO A 202 13.73 11.83 -30.92
N TYR A 203 13.44 11.69 -29.62
CA TYR A 203 13.26 10.40 -28.95
C TYR A 203 11.98 9.70 -29.41
N LEU A 204 10.96 10.47 -29.83
CA LEU A 204 9.70 9.94 -30.38
C LEU A 204 9.84 9.24 -31.74
N GLY A 205 11.00 9.34 -32.41
CA GLY A 205 11.22 8.73 -33.73
C GLY A 205 10.99 7.21 -33.78
N TRP A 206 11.29 6.48 -32.70
CA TRP A 206 11.09 5.03 -32.64
C TRP A 206 9.62 4.62 -32.56
N LEU A 207 8.74 5.45 -31.98
CA LEU A 207 7.30 5.19 -32.01
C LEU A 207 6.79 5.11 -33.44
N ALA A 208 7.22 6.05 -34.29
CA ALA A 208 6.85 6.07 -35.70
C ALA A 208 7.35 4.81 -36.45
N ILE A 209 8.59 4.37 -36.17
CA ILE A 209 9.15 3.16 -36.77
C ILE A 209 8.36 1.92 -36.36
N PHE A 210 8.08 1.74 -35.06
CA PHE A 210 7.36 0.55 -34.57
C PHE A 210 5.88 0.53 -34.97
N LYS A 211 5.22 1.69 -35.04
CA LYS A 211 3.86 1.79 -35.61
C LYS A 211 3.84 1.40 -37.08
N LYS A 212 4.77 1.93 -37.88
CA LYS A 212 4.86 1.61 -39.31
C LYS A 212 5.18 0.13 -39.56
N ALA A 213 6.02 -0.45 -38.70
CA ALA A 213 6.33 -1.88 -38.75
C ALA A 213 5.18 -2.77 -38.26
N GLY A 214 4.13 -2.23 -37.63
CA GLY A 214 3.02 -3.01 -37.06
C GLY A 214 3.33 -3.69 -35.73
N LEU A 215 4.40 -3.27 -35.04
CA LEU A 215 4.75 -3.73 -33.70
C LEU A 215 3.98 -2.97 -32.61
N LEU A 216 3.68 -1.70 -32.84
CA LEU A 216 2.81 -0.87 -32.00
C LEU A 216 1.53 -0.54 -32.78
N ASP A 217 0.40 -0.40 -32.07
CA ASP A 217 -0.87 0.00 -32.70
C ASP A 217 -0.73 1.41 -33.30
N ALA A 218 -1.11 1.58 -34.56
CA ALA A 218 -1.04 2.87 -35.25
C ALA A 218 -1.95 3.93 -34.61
N ALA A 219 -3.03 3.50 -33.94
CA ALA A 219 -3.97 4.39 -33.27
C ALA A 219 -3.55 4.80 -31.84
N ASP A 220 -2.53 4.17 -31.26
CA ASP A 220 -2.11 4.46 -29.88
C ASP A 220 -1.26 5.74 -29.81
N THR A 221 -1.81 6.85 -29.31
CA THR A 221 -1.12 8.15 -29.23
C THR A 221 -0.62 8.50 -27.82
N ARG A 222 -0.76 7.60 -26.84
CA ARG A 222 -0.57 7.90 -25.41
C ARG A 222 0.81 8.48 -25.08
N MET A 223 1.87 7.90 -25.65
CA MET A 223 3.22 8.45 -25.46
C MET A 223 3.38 9.79 -26.16
N GLU A 224 2.91 9.92 -27.41
CA GLU A 224 2.97 11.20 -28.11
C GLU A 224 2.22 12.31 -27.36
N ASP A 225 1.06 11.99 -26.77
CA ASP A 225 0.26 12.94 -26.01
C ASP A 225 0.97 13.39 -24.74
N LYS A 226 1.57 12.47 -23.97
CA LYS A 226 2.37 12.82 -22.78
C LYS A 226 3.53 13.77 -23.10
N PHE A 227 4.16 13.59 -24.26
CA PHE A 227 5.29 14.42 -24.68
C PHE A 227 4.88 15.63 -25.53
N ASN A 228 3.58 15.80 -25.84
CA ASN A 228 3.08 16.96 -26.58
C ASN A 228 3.07 18.23 -25.71
N ASN A 229 3.01 18.04 -24.39
CA ASN A 229 2.91 19.09 -23.39
C ASN A 229 4.11 19.03 -22.45
N GLY A 230 4.97 20.05 -22.52
CA GLY A 230 6.20 20.10 -21.73
C GLY A 230 5.99 20.07 -20.21
N LYS A 231 4.77 20.33 -19.73
CA LYS A 231 4.41 20.26 -18.30
C LYS A 231 4.51 18.86 -17.71
N GLU A 232 4.26 17.82 -18.50
CA GLU A 232 4.28 16.42 -18.03
C GLU A 232 5.70 15.83 -18.01
N ILE A 233 6.68 16.59 -18.51
CA ILE A 233 8.10 16.23 -18.57
C ILE A 233 8.82 16.83 -17.35
N ILE A 234 8.75 16.13 -16.21
CA ILE A 234 9.14 16.68 -14.89
C ILE A 234 10.56 16.31 -14.41
N SER A 235 11.25 15.40 -15.09
CA SER A 235 12.54 14.87 -14.61
C SER A 235 13.54 14.62 -15.74
N SER A 236 13.77 13.38 -16.11
CA SER A 236 14.76 12.99 -17.09
C SER A 236 14.17 12.06 -18.14
N VAL A 237 14.71 12.18 -19.36
CA VAL A 237 14.33 11.34 -20.48
C VAL A 237 15.59 10.76 -21.10
N SER A 238 15.60 9.45 -21.32
CA SER A 238 16.67 8.73 -21.99
C SER A 238 16.10 7.80 -23.05
N GLN A 239 16.92 7.49 -24.06
CA GLN A 239 16.54 6.53 -25.10
C GLN A 239 16.25 5.15 -24.52
N ARG A 240 17.02 4.74 -23.50
CA ARG A 240 16.78 3.49 -22.76
C ARG A 240 15.38 3.47 -22.13
N ARG A 241 15.05 4.50 -21.35
CA ARG A 241 13.75 4.54 -20.66
C ARG A 241 12.60 4.53 -21.65
N MET A 242 12.74 5.25 -22.76
CA MET A 242 11.73 5.26 -23.81
C MET A 242 11.53 3.89 -24.46
N MET A 243 12.61 3.13 -24.70
CA MET A 243 12.50 1.76 -25.20
C MET A 243 11.85 0.82 -24.19
N ASP A 244 12.11 1.00 -22.89
CA ASP A 244 11.45 0.24 -21.81
C ASP A 244 9.94 0.50 -21.79
N ASP A 245 9.55 1.76 -22.00
CA ASP A 245 8.15 2.17 -22.02
C ASP A 245 7.43 1.68 -23.30
N ILE A 246 8.09 1.73 -24.46
CA ILE A 246 7.59 1.11 -25.70
C ILE A 246 7.42 -0.41 -25.52
N ARG A 247 8.38 -1.07 -24.87
CA ARG A 247 8.31 -2.50 -24.54
C ARG A 247 7.06 -2.81 -23.73
N ALA A 248 6.83 -2.03 -22.67
CA ALA A 248 5.67 -2.20 -21.80
C ALA A 248 4.36 -2.06 -22.57
N LEU A 249 4.26 -1.09 -23.49
CA LEU A 249 3.08 -0.88 -24.33
C LEU A 249 2.85 -2.05 -25.30
N ILE A 250 3.88 -2.55 -25.97
CA ILE A 250 3.75 -3.69 -26.90
C ILE A 250 3.31 -4.94 -26.13
N THR A 251 3.95 -5.22 -24.99
CA THR A 251 3.56 -6.33 -24.10
C THR A 251 2.13 -6.20 -23.62
N TYR A 252 1.71 -4.99 -23.24
CA TYR A 252 0.32 -4.73 -22.89
C TYR A 252 -0.63 -5.08 -24.04
N HIS A 253 -0.36 -4.61 -25.26
CA HIS A 253 -1.23 -4.85 -26.41
C HIS A 253 -1.37 -6.33 -26.77
N ASP A 254 -0.31 -7.12 -26.61
CA ASP A 254 -0.36 -8.56 -26.85
C ASP A 254 -1.03 -9.32 -25.68
N LYS A 255 -0.87 -8.87 -24.43
CA LYS A 255 -1.56 -9.44 -23.25
C LYS A 255 -3.01 -8.95 -23.09
N PHE A 256 -3.39 -7.83 -23.71
CA PHE A 256 -4.71 -7.20 -23.58
C PHE A 256 -5.89 -8.16 -23.83
N PRO A 257 -5.89 -8.98 -24.90
CA PRO A 257 -6.72 -10.18 -25.03
C PRO A 257 -7.06 -10.94 -23.75
N TYR A 258 -6.01 -11.34 -23.04
CA TYR A 258 -6.10 -12.12 -21.82
C TYR A 258 -6.66 -11.27 -20.69
N TYR A 259 -6.16 -10.04 -20.51
CA TYR A 259 -6.68 -9.10 -19.52
C TYR A 259 -8.18 -8.85 -19.70
N ARG A 260 -8.63 -8.60 -20.93
CA ARG A 260 -10.04 -8.43 -21.26
C ARG A 260 -10.86 -9.66 -20.88
N GLN A 261 -10.39 -10.87 -21.18
CA GLN A 261 -11.08 -12.10 -20.81
C GLN A 261 -11.22 -12.23 -19.29
N GLN A 262 -10.15 -11.93 -18.54
CA GLN A 262 -10.19 -11.95 -17.08
C GLN A 262 -11.17 -10.91 -16.55
N GLN A 263 -11.13 -9.67 -17.05
CA GLN A 263 -12.03 -8.59 -16.63
C GLN A 263 -13.51 -8.88 -16.96
N ILE A 264 -13.82 -9.46 -18.12
CA ILE A 264 -15.19 -9.88 -18.45
C ILE A 264 -15.67 -10.99 -17.49
N SER A 265 -14.84 -11.99 -17.22
CA SER A 265 -15.18 -13.05 -16.24
C SER A 265 -15.41 -12.49 -14.83
N LEU A 266 -14.68 -11.43 -14.48
CA LEU A 266 -14.86 -10.73 -13.21
C LEU A 266 -16.20 -9.96 -13.21
N LEU A 267 -16.57 -9.27 -14.30
CA LEU A 267 -17.87 -8.61 -14.43
C LEU A 267 -19.05 -9.59 -14.26
N ASP A 268 -18.95 -10.79 -14.83
CA ASP A 268 -19.98 -11.83 -14.65
C ASP A 268 -20.19 -12.19 -13.17
N SER A 269 -19.10 -12.19 -12.39
CA SER A 269 -19.15 -12.42 -10.94
C SER A 269 -19.86 -11.27 -10.20
N LEU A 270 -19.68 -10.02 -10.64
CA LEU A 270 -20.39 -8.85 -10.09
C LEU A 270 -21.88 -8.83 -10.46
N ILE A 271 -22.24 -9.30 -11.66
CA ILE A 271 -23.64 -9.47 -12.04
C ILE A 271 -24.28 -10.54 -11.14
N ALA A 272 -23.58 -11.65 -10.91
CA ALA A 272 -24.06 -12.74 -10.07
C ALA A 272 -24.23 -12.33 -8.59
N SER A 273 -23.39 -11.42 -8.08
CA SER A 273 -23.54 -10.86 -6.72
C SER A 273 -24.64 -9.79 -6.62
N GLY A 274 -25.14 -9.29 -7.76
CA GLY A 274 -26.13 -8.21 -7.82
C GLY A 274 -25.54 -6.81 -7.66
N PHE A 275 -24.21 -6.67 -7.63
CA PHE A 275 -23.53 -5.38 -7.48
C PHE A 275 -23.76 -4.46 -8.69
N ILE A 276 -23.73 -5.05 -9.89
CA ILE A 276 -24.14 -4.39 -11.14
C ILE A 276 -25.24 -5.19 -11.82
N ASN A 277 -26.07 -4.52 -12.60
CA ASN A 277 -27.05 -5.21 -13.44
C ASN A 277 -26.46 -5.48 -14.85
N LYS A 278 -27.13 -6.33 -15.62
CA LYS A 278 -26.70 -6.67 -16.99
C LYS A 278 -26.55 -5.45 -17.89
N THR A 279 -27.43 -4.46 -17.76
CA THR A 279 -27.36 -3.22 -18.55
C THR A 279 -26.11 -2.40 -18.23
N ALA A 280 -25.73 -2.30 -16.96
CA ALA A 280 -24.49 -1.66 -16.52
C ALA A 280 -23.27 -2.43 -17.05
N ALA A 281 -23.27 -3.75 -16.95
CA ALA A 281 -22.21 -4.58 -17.51
C ALA A 281 -22.08 -4.41 -19.04
N THR A 282 -23.19 -4.36 -19.78
CA THR A 282 -23.15 -4.08 -21.22
C THR A 282 -22.52 -2.73 -21.51
N LYS A 283 -22.89 -1.67 -20.79
CA LYS A 283 -22.28 -0.34 -20.96
C LYS A 283 -20.78 -0.33 -20.63
N LEU A 284 -20.36 -1.02 -19.57
CA LEU A 284 -18.95 -1.15 -19.21
C LEU A 284 -18.15 -1.84 -20.31
N VAL A 285 -18.69 -2.93 -20.87
CA VAL A 285 -18.07 -3.66 -21.99
C VAL A 285 -18.08 -2.84 -23.28
N GLU A 286 -19.12 -2.05 -23.54
CA GLU A 286 -19.21 -1.15 -24.71
C GLU A 286 -18.22 0.02 -24.62
N ASN A 287 -17.98 0.54 -23.42
CA ASN A 287 -17.01 1.61 -23.15
C ASN A 287 -15.56 1.10 -23.02
N TYR A 288 -15.36 -0.21 -23.03
CA TYR A 288 -14.05 -0.84 -22.92
C TYR A 288 -13.19 -0.50 -24.14
N LYS A 289 -12.14 0.30 -23.94
CA LYS A 289 -11.22 0.65 -25.02
C LYS A 289 -9.97 -0.23 -24.99
N ARG A 290 -9.34 -0.42 -26.16
CA ARG A 290 -8.16 -1.28 -26.30
C ARG A 290 -6.95 -0.78 -25.50
N ASP A 291 -6.92 0.52 -25.27
CA ASP A 291 -5.88 1.30 -24.62
C ASP A 291 -6.16 1.54 -23.13
N THR A 292 -7.30 1.11 -22.59
CA THR A 292 -7.65 1.26 -21.17
C THR A 292 -8.39 0.02 -20.65
N LEU A 293 -7.79 -0.68 -19.68
CA LEU A 293 -8.51 -1.71 -18.91
C LEU A 293 -9.72 -1.08 -18.19
N LEU A 294 -10.72 -1.90 -17.82
CA LEU A 294 -11.83 -1.43 -16.99
C LEU A 294 -11.27 -0.87 -15.68
N ASN A 295 -11.68 0.36 -15.39
CA ASN A 295 -11.36 1.03 -14.16
C ASN A 295 -12.51 0.84 -13.17
N ILE A 296 -12.19 0.80 -11.87
CA ILE A 296 -13.25 0.84 -10.85
C ILE A 296 -14.08 2.13 -10.90
N ASN A 297 -13.53 3.19 -11.49
CA ASN A 297 -14.25 4.42 -11.69
C ASN A 297 -15.31 4.29 -12.81
N ASP A 298 -15.11 3.39 -13.78
CA ASP A 298 -16.16 3.02 -14.73
C ASP A 298 -17.32 2.32 -14.01
N LEU A 299 -16.97 1.42 -13.07
CA LEU A 299 -17.96 0.81 -12.17
C LEU A 299 -18.65 1.89 -11.32
N ALA A 300 -17.92 2.91 -10.87
CA ALA A 300 -18.46 4.00 -10.05
C ALA A 300 -19.63 4.71 -10.68
N LEU A 301 -19.47 5.06 -11.95
CA LEU A 301 -20.47 5.78 -12.73
C LEU A 301 -21.72 4.92 -13.03
N THR A 302 -21.64 3.60 -12.84
CA THR A 302 -22.69 2.66 -13.21
C THR A 302 -23.43 2.04 -12.03
N THR A 303 -23.01 2.33 -10.79
CA THR A 303 -23.72 1.88 -9.57
C THR A 303 -24.17 3.04 -8.68
N LYS A 304 -25.05 2.75 -7.72
CA LYS A 304 -25.54 3.72 -6.73
C LYS A 304 -24.68 3.81 -5.47
N ASN A 305 -23.60 3.03 -5.36
CA ASN A 305 -22.79 2.89 -4.15
C ASN A 305 -21.57 3.83 -4.11
N TYR A 306 -21.53 4.86 -4.95
CA TYR A 306 -20.36 5.71 -5.13
C TYR A 306 -20.65 7.17 -4.81
N LEU A 307 -19.64 7.81 -4.26
CA LEU A 307 -19.58 9.21 -3.92
C LEU A 307 -18.37 9.79 -4.65
N SER A 308 -18.62 10.66 -5.61
CA SER A 308 -17.56 11.36 -6.34
C SER A 308 -17.19 12.66 -5.62
N LEU A 309 -15.88 12.90 -5.50
CA LEU A 309 -15.27 14.13 -5.02
C LEU A 309 -14.29 14.62 -6.08
N ASP A 310 -14.58 15.75 -6.71
CA ASP A 310 -13.65 16.33 -7.68
C ASP A 310 -12.60 17.16 -6.92
N TYR A 311 -11.35 16.70 -6.89
CA TYR A 311 -10.27 17.41 -6.20
C TYR A 311 -9.88 18.72 -6.89
N GLU A 312 -10.15 18.90 -8.18
CA GLU A 312 -9.80 20.16 -8.85
C GLU A 312 -10.83 21.25 -8.61
N THR A 313 -12.11 20.87 -8.41
CA THR A 313 -13.22 21.82 -8.32
C THR A 313 -13.89 21.89 -6.95
N GLU A 314 -13.97 20.78 -6.22
CA GLU A 314 -14.69 20.67 -4.95
C GLU A 314 -13.76 20.56 -3.75
N ILE A 315 -12.67 19.82 -3.93
CA ILE A 315 -11.62 19.68 -2.94
C ILE A 315 -10.31 20.12 -3.53
N LYS A 316 -10.22 21.40 -3.91
CA LYS A 316 -8.88 21.96 -4.13
C LYS A 316 -8.01 21.49 -2.96
N PRO A 317 -6.76 21.03 -3.18
CA PRO A 317 -5.79 21.05 -2.10
C PRO A 317 -5.96 22.37 -1.38
N PHE A 318 -5.58 22.50 -0.12
CA PHE A 318 -5.36 23.85 0.40
C PHE A 318 -4.34 24.52 -0.52
N ASP A 319 -4.85 25.28 -1.49
CA ASP A 319 -4.18 25.55 -2.75
C ASP A 319 -3.06 26.51 -2.36
N TYR A 320 -1.84 25.96 -2.30
CA TYR A 320 -0.58 26.71 -2.31
C TYR A 320 -0.22 27.46 -1.02
N MET A 321 -0.25 26.81 0.14
CA MET A 321 0.73 27.19 1.16
C MET A 321 2.12 26.83 0.62
N THR A 322 3.00 27.83 0.56
CA THR A 322 4.39 27.60 0.15
C THR A 322 5.03 26.56 1.07
N ARG A 323 6.17 25.99 0.67
CA ARG A 323 6.97 25.13 1.56
C ARG A 323 7.29 25.82 2.90
N ASP A 324 7.18 27.15 2.96
CA ASP A 324 7.39 28.01 4.12
C ASP A 324 6.11 28.28 4.95
N ASP A 325 4.91 28.06 4.40
CA ASP A 325 3.61 28.22 5.09
C ASP A 325 3.00 26.89 5.56
N TYR A 326 3.59 25.75 5.19
CA TYR A 326 3.27 24.39 5.68
C TYR A 326 2.96 24.39 7.19
N GLY A 327 1.87 23.75 7.64
CA GLY A 327 1.50 23.63 9.06
C GLY A 327 0.54 24.71 9.61
N GLN A 328 -0.29 25.34 8.78
CA GLN A 328 -1.26 26.37 9.20
C GLN A 328 -2.64 26.36 8.50
N ILE A 329 -3.19 25.18 8.20
CA ILE A 329 -4.56 25.06 7.68
C ILE A 329 -5.57 25.66 8.69
N PRO A 330 -6.41 26.62 8.28
CA PRO A 330 -7.48 27.17 9.12
C PRO A 330 -8.55 26.13 9.48
N THR A 331 -9.08 26.17 10.70
CA THR A 331 -10.07 25.18 11.17
C THR A 331 -11.41 25.25 10.44
N ASP A 332 -11.82 26.44 9.97
CA ASP A 332 -13.03 26.63 9.15
C ASP A 332 -12.91 25.93 7.80
N LYS A 333 -11.69 25.88 7.24
CA LYS A 333 -11.37 25.22 5.98
C LYS A 333 -11.41 23.70 6.12
N ILE A 334 -10.85 23.17 7.20
CA ILE A 334 -11.00 21.75 7.55
C ILE A 334 -12.48 21.43 7.75
N LYS A 335 -13.22 22.26 8.48
CA LYS A 335 -14.66 22.05 8.72
C LYS A 335 -15.47 21.98 7.41
N GLN A 336 -15.19 22.88 6.45
CA GLN A 336 -15.84 22.88 5.13
C GLN A 336 -15.63 21.58 4.36
N LEU A 337 -14.40 21.02 4.40
CA LEU A 337 -14.10 19.72 3.79
C LEU A 337 -14.97 18.60 4.39
N TYR A 338 -15.04 18.52 5.71
CA TYR A 338 -15.84 17.51 6.40
C TYR A 338 -17.33 17.68 6.13
N GLU A 339 -17.82 18.92 6.11
CA GLU A 339 -19.19 19.23 5.72
C GLU A 339 -19.52 18.75 4.31
N LEU A 340 -18.64 19.00 3.33
CA LEU A 340 -18.83 18.55 1.95
C LEU A 340 -18.95 17.01 1.86
N VAL A 341 -18.03 16.29 2.49
CA VAL A 341 -18.03 14.82 2.51
C VAL A 341 -19.27 14.29 3.23
N LEU A 342 -19.62 14.87 4.39
CA LEU A 342 -20.83 14.50 5.15
C LEU A 342 -22.12 14.73 4.37
N GLN A 343 -22.25 15.85 3.65
CA GLN A 343 -23.43 16.15 2.82
C GLN A 343 -23.65 15.11 1.72
N LYS A 344 -22.57 14.64 1.12
CA LYS A 344 -22.64 13.61 0.08
C LYS A 344 -22.87 12.23 0.67
N ALA A 345 -22.15 11.88 1.74
CA ALA A 345 -22.29 10.61 2.44
C ALA A 345 -23.68 10.45 3.04
N SER A 346 -24.28 11.52 3.56
CA SER A 346 -25.63 11.48 4.15
C SER A 346 -26.71 11.15 3.12
N ARG A 347 -26.53 11.57 1.86
CA ARG A 347 -27.42 11.21 0.75
C ARG A 347 -27.27 9.74 0.35
N LEU A 348 -26.03 9.26 0.30
CA LEU A 348 -25.71 7.87 -0.05
C LEU A 348 -26.18 6.87 1.02
N LEU A 349 -25.89 7.18 2.29
CA LEU A 349 -26.09 6.30 3.44
C LEU A 349 -27.39 6.60 4.21
N ASN A 350 -28.16 7.60 3.76
CA ASN A 350 -29.44 8.01 4.33
C ASN A 350 -29.39 8.27 5.85
N PHE A 351 -28.51 9.18 6.28
CA PHE A 351 -28.41 9.62 7.68
C PHE A 351 -28.58 11.14 7.82
N LYS A 352 -28.77 11.61 9.06
CA LYS A 352 -28.69 13.04 9.41
C LYS A 352 -27.42 13.29 10.20
N TYR A 353 -26.73 14.39 9.94
CA TYR A 353 -25.59 14.82 10.75
C TYR A 353 -25.79 16.22 11.33
N SER A 354 -25.15 16.50 12.46
CA SER A 354 -25.20 17.79 13.16
C SER A 354 -23.96 18.00 14.02
N ALA A 355 -23.81 19.20 14.59
CA ALA A 355 -22.76 19.54 15.55
C ALA A 355 -21.34 19.18 15.07
N LEU A 356 -21.01 19.49 13.81
CA LEU A 356 -19.64 19.37 13.31
C LEU A 356 -18.76 20.45 13.94
N GLU A 357 -17.75 20.03 14.68
CA GLU A 357 -16.78 20.88 15.35
C GLU A 357 -15.35 20.45 15.02
N VAL A 358 -14.45 21.41 14.83
CA VAL A 358 -13.03 21.18 14.59
C VAL A 358 -12.24 21.94 15.64
N HIS A 359 -11.42 21.23 16.41
CA HIS A 359 -10.62 21.75 17.51
C HIS A 359 -9.14 21.48 17.25
N VAL A 360 -8.28 22.48 17.47
CA VAL A 360 -6.82 22.28 17.39
C VAL A 360 -6.32 21.71 18.71
N LEU A 361 -5.54 20.64 18.67
CA LEU A 361 -4.80 20.16 19.84
C LEU A 361 -3.67 21.16 20.11
N LYS A 362 -3.75 21.87 21.25
CA LYS A 362 -2.61 22.65 21.75
C LYS A 362 -1.70 21.69 22.52
N ASP A 363 -0.54 21.37 21.98
CA ASP A 363 0.50 20.73 22.78
C ASP A 363 1.14 21.78 23.70
N GLU A 364 1.28 21.48 24.99
CA GLU A 364 2.02 22.31 25.95
C GLU A 364 3.52 22.42 25.63
N ALA A 365 3.99 21.72 24.58
CA ALA A 365 5.35 21.72 24.07
C ALA A 365 5.54 22.68 22.88
N GLU A 366 5.00 23.90 22.96
CA GLU A 366 5.20 24.96 21.95
C GLU A 366 6.69 25.18 21.62
N ASP A 367 7.61 24.88 22.54
CA ASP A 367 9.05 25.06 22.36
C ASP A 367 9.78 23.96 21.55
N GLN A 368 9.18 22.80 21.27
CA GLN A 368 9.86 21.69 20.57
C GLN A 368 9.45 21.49 19.11
N MET A 369 8.38 22.12 18.62
CA MET A 369 8.01 22.04 17.21
C MET A 369 8.85 23.02 16.38
N LYS A 370 10.11 22.64 16.10
CA LYS A 370 10.99 23.34 15.16
C LYS A 370 10.44 23.36 13.71
N TYR A 371 9.36 22.62 13.45
CA TYR A 371 8.60 22.59 12.20
C TYR A 371 7.09 22.62 12.49
N PRO A 372 6.32 23.59 11.94
CA PRO A 372 4.87 23.73 12.16
C PRO A 372 4.01 22.54 11.66
N ASN A 373 4.59 21.59 10.91
CA ASN A 373 3.91 20.57 10.11
C ASN A 373 3.30 19.38 10.90
N ASN A 374 3.11 19.50 12.23
CA ASN A 374 2.68 18.40 13.10
C ASN A 374 1.45 18.70 13.96
N ARG A 375 0.72 19.80 13.70
CA ARG A 375 -0.52 20.10 14.42
C ARG A 375 -1.54 18.97 14.24
N GLN A 376 -2.25 18.67 15.32
CA GLN A 376 -3.31 17.69 15.34
C GLN A 376 -4.66 18.38 15.53
N PHE A 377 -5.69 17.82 14.90
CA PHE A 377 -7.06 18.30 15.02
C PHE A 377 -7.95 17.20 15.56
N TYR A 378 -8.89 17.59 16.42
CA TYR A 378 -10.04 16.77 16.77
C TYR A 378 -11.27 17.25 16.03
N ILE A 379 -11.95 16.30 15.40
CA ILE A 379 -13.21 16.54 14.69
C ILE A 379 -14.30 15.77 15.42
N TYR A 380 -15.33 16.47 15.85
CA TYR A 380 -16.53 15.86 16.43
C TYR A 380 -17.69 16.04 15.48
N VAL A 381 -18.49 15.00 15.31
CA VAL A 381 -19.72 15.04 14.53
C VAL A 381 -20.78 14.15 15.16
N LYS A 382 -22.04 14.58 15.14
CA LYS A 382 -23.17 13.72 15.48
C LYS A 382 -23.79 13.16 14.20
N ILE A 383 -23.93 11.85 14.09
CA ILE A 383 -24.69 11.18 13.02
C ILE A 383 -25.84 10.42 13.65
N ASN A 384 -27.09 10.71 13.26
CA ASN A 384 -28.31 10.19 13.89
C ASN A 384 -28.26 10.32 15.42
N ASP A 385 -27.87 11.50 15.91
CA ASP A 385 -27.67 11.85 17.34
C ASP A 385 -26.57 11.08 18.08
N ILE A 386 -25.82 10.22 17.38
CA ILE A 386 -24.68 9.49 17.90
C ILE A 386 -23.40 10.30 17.67
N LEU A 387 -22.66 10.57 18.75
CA LEU A 387 -21.37 11.28 18.68
C LEU A 387 -20.26 10.36 18.17
N TYR A 388 -19.52 10.85 17.19
CA TYR A 388 -18.27 10.29 16.66
C TYR A 388 -17.15 11.32 16.79
N LYS A 389 -15.91 10.82 16.84
CA LYS A 389 -14.68 11.61 16.91
C LYS A 389 -13.73 11.10 15.83
N GLU A 390 -12.99 12.02 15.23
CA GLU A 390 -11.84 11.74 14.37
C GLU A 390 -10.65 12.57 14.87
N MET A 391 -9.45 12.00 14.85
CA MET A 391 -8.19 12.73 15.10
C MET A 391 -7.39 12.72 13.80
N ILE A 392 -6.82 13.86 13.41
CA ILE A 392 -6.11 13.99 12.14
C ILE A 392 -4.88 14.87 12.30
N LYS A 393 -3.78 14.49 11.65
CA LYS A 393 -2.59 15.33 11.51
C LYS A 393 -2.73 16.25 10.31
N GLU A 394 -2.37 17.52 10.49
CA GLU A 394 -2.44 18.54 9.44
C GLU A 394 -1.78 18.10 8.13
N ARG A 395 -0.58 17.50 8.24
CA ARG A 395 0.18 16.97 7.11
C ARG A 395 -0.59 15.97 6.23
N GLU A 396 -1.52 15.22 6.82
CA GLU A 396 -2.36 14.28 6.06
C GLU A 396 -3.26 15.05 5.11
N LEU A 397 -3.92 16.11 5.58
CA LEU A 397 -4.76 16.96 4.76
C LEU A 397 -3.97 17.79 3.74
N GLU A 398 -2.69 18.11 4.02
CA GLU A 398 -1.81 18.86 3.12
C GLU A 398 -1.29 18.01 1.95
N SER A 399 -1.11 16.71 2.17
CA SER A 399 -0.47 15.85 1.19
C SER A 399 -1.51 15.14 0.31
N TRP A 400 -2.52 14.50 0.92
CA TRP A 400 -3.51 13.67 0.23
C TRP A 400 -4.78 13.50 1.06
N ILE A 401 -5.95 13.57 0.45
CA ILE A 401 -7.17 13.12 1.12
C ILE A 401 -7.24 11.60 1.06
N LEU A 402 -7.22 10.96 2.23
CA LEU A 402 -7.16 9.52 2.38
C LEU A 402 -8.43 8.98 3.07
N PRO A 403 -8.81 7.71 2.84
CA PRO A 403 -9.94 7.07 3.54
C PRO A 403 -9.91 7.20 5.05
N GLN A 404 -8.70 7.17 5.62
CA GLN A 404 -8.46 7.23 7.05
C GLN A 404 -8.99 8.55 7.62
N ASN A 405 -8.98 9.64 6.85
CA ASN A 405 -9.51 10.93 7.32
C ASN A 405 -11.02 10.88 7.61
N PHE A 406 -11.76 9.86 7.17
CA PHE A 406 -13.21 9.76 7.36
C PHE A 406 -13.64 8.44 8.03
N GLN A 407 -12.81 7.90 8.91
CA GLN A 407 -13.06 6.61 9.57
C GLN A 407 -14.38 6.57 10.35
N PHE A 408 -14.82 7.70 10.92
CA PHE A 408 -16.11 7.80 11.59
C PHE A 408 -17.30 7.35 10.72
N LEU A 409 -17.23 7.45 9.38
CA LEU A 409 -18.27 6.93 8.49
C LEU A 409 -18.28 5.40 8.44
N ASN A 410 -17.12 4.76 8.53
CA ASN A 410 -17.02 3.31 8.66
C ASN A 410 -17.54 2.85 10.03
N HIS A 411 -17.26 3.59 11.12
CA HIS A 411 -17.87 3.31 12.44
C HIS A 411 -19.39 3.45 12.42
N TYR A 412 -19.92 4.46 11.70
CA TYR A 412 -21.36 4.58 11.50
C TYR A 412 -21.95 3.33 10.80
N LEU A 413 -21.30 2.87 9.73
CA LEU A 413 -21.72 1.65 9.01
C LEU A 413 -21.68 0.40 9.90
N GLU A 414 -20.65 0.26 10.73
CA GLU A 414 -20.56 -0.81 11.74
C GLU A 414 -21.71 -0.75 12.74
N ASP A 415 -22.04 0.44 13.23
CA ASP A 415 -23.14 0.63 14.20
C ASP A 415 -24.51 0.29 13.56
N GLN A 416 -24.65 0.46 12.25
CA GLN A 416 -25.83 0.03 11.48
C GLN A 416 -25.80 -1.45 11.10
N LYS A 417 -24.73 -2.19 11.43
CA LYS A 417 -24.48 -3.57 10.96
C LYS A 417 -24.47 -3.69 9.44
N ASP A 418 -24.09 -2.61 8.74
CA ASP A 418 -23.87 -2.63 7.31
C ASP A 418 -22.54 -3.34 7.03
N PRO A 419 -22.49 -4.35 6.14
CA PRO A 419 -21.25 -5.06 5.82
C PRO A 419 -20.33 -4.29 4.86
N ARG A 420 -20.77 -3.14 4.32
CA ARG A 420 -20.01 -2.37 3.33
C ARG A 420 -19.11 -1.32 4.00
N ARG A 421 -17.93 -1.03 3.44
CA ARG A 421 -16.98 -0.01 3.90
C ARG A 421 -16.65 0.99 2.81
N LEU A 422 -16.31 2.21 3.23
CA LEU A 422 -15.93 3.30 2.34
C LEU A 422 -14.45 3.20 1.99
N TYR A 423 -14.17 2.94 0.73
CA TYR A 423 -12.85 2.87 0.13
C TYR A 423 -12.62 4.08 -0.75
N PHE A 424 -11.37 4.53 -0.87
CA PHE A 424 -11.02 5.50 -1.90
C PHE A 424 -10.44 4.75 -3.08
N THR A 425 -10.98 5.05 -4.25
CA THR A 425 -10.50 4.53 -5.52
C THR A 425 -9.84 5.64 -6.30
N GLN A 426 -8.64 5.34 -6.80
CA GLN A 426 -7.90 6.22 -7.69
C GLN A 426 -7.82 5.58 -9.08
N HIS A 427 -7.77 6.42 -10.11
CA HIS A 427 -7.45 5.97 -11.46
C HIS A 427 -6.03 5.39 -11.44
N GLY A 428 -5.92 4.06 -11.52
CA GLY A 428 -4.65 3.40 -11.77
C GLY A 428 -4.33 3.48 -13.25
N LEU A 429 -3.18 4.06 -13.59
CA LEU A 429 -2.65 4.00 -14.94
C LEU A 429 -1.85 2.71 -15.10
N PHE A 430 -2.15 1.90 -16.11
CA PHE A 430 -1.44 0.63 -16.33
C PHE A 430 -0.03 0.89 -16.90
N THR A 431 0.10 1.80 -17.86
CA THR A 431 1.38 2.17 -18.48
C THR A 431 1.95 3.50 -17.97
N GLY A 432 1.13 4.32 -17.29
CA GLY A 432 1.52 5.67 -16.86
C GLY A 432 1.57 6.68 -18.00
N TYR A 433 1.04 6.30 -19.16
CA TYR A 433 0.89 7.11 -20.37
C TYR A 433 -0.59 7.35 -20.71
N GLU A 434 -1.52 6.64 -20.07
CA GLU A 434 -2.94 6.96 -20.17
C GLU A 434 -3.21 8.36 -19.63
N SER A 435 -4.12 9.11 -20.28
CA SER A 435 -4.54 10.44 -19.81
C SER A 435 -4.97 10.32 -18.36
N GLN A 436 -4.36 11.13 -17.49
CA GLN A 436 -4.90 11.34 -16.16
C GLN A 436 -6.27 12.01 -16.37
N GLU A 437 -7.35 11.32 -16.06
CA GLU A 437 -8.61 12.03 -15.84
C GLU A 437 -8.37 13.02 -14.69
N PRO A 438 -8.94 14.24 -14.74
CA PRO A 438 -8.75 15.26 -13.72
C PRO A 438 -9.04 14.66 -12.34
N GLY A 439 -8.32 15.13 -11.31
CA GLY A 439 -8.10 14.54 -9.98
C GLY A 439 -9.31 14.08 -9.15
N THR A 440 -10.31 13.45 -9.74
CA THR A 440 -11.54 13.02 -9.11
C THR A 440 -11.25 11.81 -8.24
N ILE A 441 -11.47 12.02 -6.95
CA ILE A 441 -11.40 10.99 -5.93
C ILE A 441 -12.77 10.34 -5.82
N LEU A 442 -12.83 9.03 -6.00
CA LEU A 442 -14.07 8.28 -5.84
C LEU A 442 -14.06 7.56 -4.49
N MET A 443 -14.97 7.96 -3.61
CA MET A 443 -15.30 7.22 -2.40
C MET A 443 -16.35 6.17 -2.74
N THR A 444 -16.01 4.91 -2.53
CA THR A 444 -16.82 3.77 -2.94
C THR A 444 -17.22 2.95 -1.74
N LEU A 445 -18.50 2.62 -1.64
CA LEU A 445 -19.02 1.74 -0.60
C LEU A 445 -19.03 0.28 -1.10
N LEU A 446 -18.09 -0.53 -0.61
CA LEU A 446 -17.89 -1.93 -1.03
C LEU A 446 -18.02 -2.89 0.15
N ASN A 447 -18.65 -4.04 -0.02
CA ASN A 447 -18.47 -5.17 0.90
C ASN A 447 -17.17 -5.94 0.61
N GLU A 448 -16.84 -6.93 1.45
CA GLU A 448 -15.62 -7.75 1.31
C GLU A 448 -15.48 -8.42 -0.06
N LYS A 449 -16.57 -8.93 -0.66
CA LYS A 449 -16.51 -9.58 -1.98
C LYS A 449 -16.25 -8.57 -3.09
N GLU A 450 -16.84 -7.39 -2.97
CA GLU A 450 -16.70 -6.29 -3.93
C GLU A 450 -15.32 -5.63 -3.82
N GLU A 451 -14.78 -5.49 -2.60
CA GLU A 451 -13.39 -5.06 -2.36
C GLU A 451 -12.39 -6.04 -2.95
N ALA A 452 -12.58 -7.35 -2.73
CA ALA A 452 -11.74 -8.38 -3.31
C ALA A 452 -11.75 -8.37 -4.84
N PHE A 453 -12.93 -8.14 -5.46
CA PHE A 453 -13.05 -7.93 -6.89
C PHE A 453 -12.24 -6.70 -7.34
N ALA A 454 -12.42 -5.59 -6.65
CA ALA A 454 -11.84 -4.32 -7.03
C ALA A 454 -10.31 -4.28 -6.89
N ARG A 455 -9.77 -5.14 -6.04
CA ARG A 455 -8.34 -5.38 -5.84
C ARG A 455 -7.78 -6.49 -6.71
N ASN A 456 -8.59 -7.07 -7.59
CA ASN A 456 -8.09 -8.06 -8.52
C ASN A 456 -6.99 -7.44 -9.39
N VAL A 457 -5.92 -8.21 -9.63
CA VAL A 457 -4.73 -7.76 -10.39
C VAL A 457 -5.04 -7.23 -11.79
N TYR A 458 -6.20 -7.61 -12.35
CA TYR A 458 -6.64 -7.16 -13.66
C TYR A 458 -7.46 -5.86 -13.64
N MET A 459 -7.83 -5.31 -12.47
CA MET A 459 -8.52 -4.02 -12.38
C MET A 459 -7.50 -2.87 -12.38
N ALA A 460 -7.70 -1.86 -13.22
CA ALA A 460 -6.80 -0.70 -13.35
C ALA A 460 -7.00 0.33 -12.21
N SER A 461 -7.13 -0.14 -10.97
CA SER A 461 -7.35 0.73 -9.84
C SER A 461 -6.67 0.23 -8.59
N LYS A 462 -6.06 1.15 -7.86
CA LYS A 462 -5.67 0.91 -6.47
C LYS A 462 -6.83 1.39 -5.59
N ILE A 463 -7.36 0.47 -4.80
CA ILE A 463 -8.12 0.86 -3.61
C ILE A 463 -7.11 1.19 -2.51
N SER A 464 -7.22 2.37 -1.92
CA SER A 464 -6.55 2.64 -0.65
C SER A 464 -7.25 1.84 0.45
N PRO A 465 -6.56 0.90 1.13
CA PRO A 465 -7.20 0.10 2.17
C PRO A 465 -7.69 0.99 3.31
N CYS A 466 -8.84 0.67 3.91
CA CYS A 466 -9.15 1.19 5.24
C CYS A 466 -8.27 0.47 6.26
N TYR A 467 -7.62 1.21 7.16
CA TYR A 467 -6.74 0.66 8.18
C TYR A 467 -7.40 0.66 9.57
N ASN A 468 -6.92 -0.18 10.47
CA ASN A 468 -7.41 -0.29 11.86
C ASN A 468 -6.93 0.83 12.81
N GLY A 469 -6.08 1.76 12.36
CA GLY A 469 -5.49 2.81 13.21
C GLY A 469 -6.28 4.12 13.27
N THR A 470 -5.98 4.92 14.29
CA THR A 470 -6.28 6.36 14.34
C THR A 470 -5.51 7.08 13.24
N PRO A 471 -6.12 7.99 12.45
CA PRO A 471 -5.37 8.83 11.53
C PRO A 471 -4.37 9.67 12.32
N GLY A 472 -3.11 9.64 11.90
CA GLY A 472 -1.99 10.29 12.58
C GLY A 472 -1.08 9.38 13.41
N ASP A 473 -1.48 8.17 13.78
CA ASP A 473 -0.59 7.27 14.54
C ASP A 473 0.18 6.34 13.57
N TYR A 474 1.37 6.78 13.14
CA TYR A 474 2.23 6.04 12.21
C TYR A 474 3.27 5.17 12.94
N SER A 475 3.10 4.87 14.24
CA SER A 475 3.74 3.67 14.77
C SER A 475 3.15 2.48 13.99
N TYR A 476 3.99 1.54 13.58
CA TYR A 476 3.80 0.63 12.45
C TYR A 476 2.63 -0.41 12.58
N THR A 477 1.70 -0.24 13.52
CA THR A 477 0.44 -1.00 13.67
C THR A 477 -0.62 -0.67 12.61
N ALA A 478 -0.52 0.49 11.96
CA ALA A 478 -1.58 1.05 11.13
C ALA A 478 -1.75 0.44 9.72
N TRP A 479 -1.15 -0.71 9.41
CA TRP A 479 -1.23 -1.30 8.06
C TRP A 479 -2.07 -2.58 7.99
N GLU A 480 -2.63 -3.03 9.12
CA GLU A 480 -3.56 -4.16 9.12
C GLU A 480 -4.92 -3.75 8.56
N ARG A 481 -5.46 -4.60 7.68
CA ARG A 481 -6.74 -4.36 7.02
C ARG A 481 -7.86 -4.26 8.05
N TYR A 482 -8.86 -3.45 7.73
CA TYR A 482 -10.10 -3.27 8.48
C TYR A 482 -10.82 -4.61 8.75
N ASP A 483 -10.51 -5.31 9.85
CA ASP A 483 -11.18 -6.55 10.26
C ASP A 483 -12.32 -6.24 11.22
N LEU A 484 -13.54 -6.60 10.79
CA LEU A 484 -14.78 -6.37 11.52
C LEU A 484 -15.05 -7.36 12.63
N THR A 485 -14.36 -8.49 12.61
CA THR A 485 -14.65 -9.61 13.49
C THR A 485 -13.91 -9.54 14.81
N GLN A 486 -12.85 -8.71 14.88
CA GLN A 486 -11.95 -8.68 16.04
C GLN A 486 -12.19 -7.48 16.98
N ARG A 487 -12.84 -6.42 16.51
CA ARG A 487 -12.95 -5.16 17.26
C ARG A 487 -14.18 -5.08 18.15
N PHE A 488 -14.07 -4.34 19.24
CA PHE A 488 -15.19 -4.00 20.09
C PHE A 488 -16.21 -3.14 19.34
N THR A 489 -17.44 -3.62 19.32
CA THR A 489 -18.60 -2.86 18.86
C THR A 489 -18.81 -1.64 19.76
N ARG A 490 -19.54 -0.64 19.25
CA ARG A 490 -19.95 0.52 20.06
C ARG A 490 -20.67 0.11 21.35
N ALA A 491 -21.48 -0.95 21.31
CA ALA A 491 -22.17 -1.45 22.50
C ALA A 491 -21.17 -1.92 23.57
N GLN A 492 -20.16 -2.70 23.17
CA GLN A 492 -19.10 -3.17 24.08
C GLN A 492 -18.25 -2.02 24.62
N VAL A 493 -17.86 -1.05 23.78
CA VAL A 493 -17.16 0.17 24.23
C VAL A 493 -18.02 0.96 25.22
N THR A 494 -19.31 1.14 24.92
CA THR A 494 -20.24 1.86 25.81
C THR A 494 -20.36 1.17 27.16
N GLU A 495 -20.51 -0.15 27.16
CA GLU A 495 -20.61 -0.95 28.37
C GLU A 495 -19.33 -0.87 29.23
N ALA A 496 -18.16 -0.88 28.59
CA ALA A 496 -16.89 -0.73 29.27
C ALA A 496 -16.71 0.67 29.88
N VAL A 497 -17.04 1.73 29.13
CA VAL A 497 -17.01 3.11 29.64
C VAL A 497 -17.98 3.30 30.81
N ASP A 498 -19.20 2.76 30.71
CA ASP A 498 -20.17 2.81 31.78
C ASP A 498 -19.67 2.14 33.05
N PHE A 499 -19.02 0.98 32.88
CA PHE A 499 -18.36 0.30 33.98
C PHE A 499 -17.22 1.12 34.59
N PHE A 500 -16.33 1.71 33.77
CA PHE A 500 -15.22 2.53 34.26
C PHE A 500 -15.71 3.77 35.03
N LEU A 501 -16.82 4.39 34.60
CA LEU A 501 -17.43 5.53 35.29
C LEU A 501 -18.14 5.10 36.58
N ALA A 502 -18.79 3.94 36.60
CA ALA A 502 -19.46 3.40 37.78
C ALA A 502 -18.45 3.00 38.87
N SER A 503 -17.37 2.34 38.48
CA SER A 503 -16.25 1.93 39.35
C SER A 503 -15.25 3.04 39.64
N CYS A 504 -15.53 4.28 39.20
CA CYS A 504 -14.68 5.45 39.42
C CYS A 504 -13.23 5.30 38.91
N ILE A 505 -12.99 4.40 37.95
CA ILE A 505 -11.72 4.29 37.22
C ILE A 505 -11.52 5.57 36.41
N LEU A 506 -12.59 6.02 35.75
CA LEU A 506 -12.68 7.33 35.11
C LEU A 506 -13.42 8.29 36.05
N LYS A 507 -12.78 9.41 36.39
CA LYS A 507 -13.32 10.38 37.37
C LYS A 507 -14.33 11.37 36.77
N ASN A 508 -14.32 11.62 35.46
CA ASN A 508 -15.16 12.63 34.81
C ASN A 508 -16.42 12.04 34.13
N LYS A 509 -17.56 12.09 34.84
CA LYS A 509 -18.86 11.59 34.33
C LYS A 509 -19.50 12.50 33.28
N ALA A 510 -19.18 13.80 33.27
CA ALA A 510 -19.82 14.77 32.39
C ALA A 510 -19.48 14.56 30.90
N GLN A 511 -18.39 13.84 30.61
CA GLN A 511 -17.87 13.61 29.26
C GLN A 511 -18.13 12.22 28.72
N ARG A 512 -19.08 11.46 29.31
CA ARG A 512 -19.40 10.06 28.92
C ARG A 512 -19.45 9.84 27.41
N MET A 513 -20.20 10.67 26.67
CA MET A 513 -20.35 10.51 25.22
C MET A 513 -19.05 10.79 24.46
N GLN A 514 -18.25 11.76 24.92
CA GLN A 514 -16.94 12.08 24.35
C GLN A 514 -15.93 10.97 24.62
N LEU A 515 -15.98 10.33 25.80
CA LEU A 515 -15.16 9.17 26.14
C LEU A 515 -15.49 7.99 25.23
N ILE A 516 -16.78 7.66 25.06
CA ILE A 516 -17.22 6.59 24.14
C ILE A 516 -16.71 6.86 22.72
N ALA A 517 -16.89 8.09 22.22
CA ALA A 517 -16.41 8.46 20.89
C ALA A 517 -14.88 8.37 20.76
N THR A 518 -14.14 8.77 21.80
CA THR A 518 -12.66 8.71 21.83
C THR A 518 -12.15 7.29 21.83
N PHE A 519 -12.68 6.43 22.70
CA PHE A 519 -12.29 5.02 22.71
C PHE A 519 -12.69 4.30 21.42
N ARG A 520 -13.84 4.65 20.82
CA ARG A 520 -14.29 4.03 19.58
C ARG A 520 -13.36 4.33 18.41
N GLU A 521 -12.90 5.57 18.32
CA GLU A 521 -11.98 6.05 17.29
C GLU A 521 -10.68 5.21 17.26
N LYS A 522 -10.18 4.83 18.44
CA LYS A 522 -8.99 3.99 18.62
C LYS A 522 -9.14 2.52 18.21
N ASN A 523 -10.33 2.05 17.83
CA ASN A 523 -10.58 0.67 17.37
C ASN A 523 -10.14 -0.48 18.32
N PRO A 524 -10.46 -0.43 19.63
CA PRO A 524 -10.05 -1.43 20.62
C PRO A 524 -10.58 -2.83 20.29
N VAL A 525 -9.79 -3.87 20.57
CA VAL A 525 -10.20 -5.28 20.41
C VAL A 525 -10.54 -5.95 21.74
N SER A 526 -10.11 -5.37 22.85
CA SER A 526 -10.36 -5.87 24.21
C SER A 526 -10.44 -4.74 25.25
N VAL A 527 -10.81 -5.11 26.49
CA VAL A 527 -10.82 -4.17 27.63
C VAL A 527 -9.40 -3.75 28.03
N SER A 528 -8.38 -4.60 27.81
CA SER A 528 -6.99 -4.23 28.09
C SER A 528 -6.56 -3.05 27.20
N ASN A 529 -6.95 -3.03 25.92
CA ASN A 529 -6.72 -1.89 25.04
C ASN A 529 -7.37 -0.60 25.55
N LEU A 530 -8.60 -0.68 26.07
CA LEU A 530 -9.28 0.48 26.65
C LEU A 530 -8.56 1.00 27.91
N LEU A 531 -7.98 0.11 28.71
CA LEU A 531 -7.23 0.48 29.91
C LEU A 531 -5.87 1.11 29.56
N LEU A 532 -5.24 0.70 28.46
CA LEU A 532 -3.96 1.27 27.99
C LEU A 532 -4.05 2.75 27.59
N GLU A 533 -5.23 3.21 27.19
CA GLU A 533 -5.45 4.60 26.83
C GLU A 533 -5.70 5.50 28.05
N LEU A 534 -5.70 4.93 29.27
CA LEU A 534 -5.79 5.70 30.50
C LEU A 534 -4.42 6.29 30.88
N PRO A 535 -4.37 7.50 31.47
CA PRO A 535 -3.12 8.19 31.81
C PRO A 535 -2.29 7.48 32.91
N ASN A 536 -2.86 6.47 33.55
CA ASN A 536 -2.25 5.65 34.60
C ASN A 536 -1.84 4.25 34.10
N ALA A 537 -1.86 4.03 32.78
CA ALA A 537 -1.25 2.87 32.13
C ALA A 537 0.17 3.19 31.63
N PHE A 538 1.05 2.19 31.67
CA PHE A 538 2.47 2.30 31.31
C PHE A 538 3.02 0.90 30.99
N ASN A 539 4.22 0.79 30.42
CA ASN A 539 4.86 -0.48 30.07
C ASN A 539 6.20 -0.70 30.79
N SER A 540 6.74 -1.92 30.69
CA SER A 540 8.11 -2.24 31.13
C SER A 540 9.19 -1.60 30.24
N GLY A 541 8.89 -1.33 28.97
CA GLY A 541 9.75 -0.59 28.04
C GLY A 541 10.86 -1.44 27.38
N GLY A 542 10.72 -1.70 26.08
CA GLY A 542 11.67 -2.44 25.22
C GLY A 542 13.15 -2.25 25.55
N GLY A 543 13.83 -3.31 26.01
CA GLY A 543 15.29 -3.60 25.95
C GLY A 543 16.32 -2.53 26.39
N ALA A 544 15.90 -1.32 26.76
CA ALA A 544 16.74 -0.15 27.00
C ALA A 544 16.23 0.71 28.18
N TRP A 545 15.33 0.19 29.00
CA TRP A 545 14.83 0.84 30.21
C TRP A 545 15.37 0.15 31.47
N THR A 546 16.17 0.90 32.24
CA THR A 546 16.71 0.44 33.52
C THR A 546 15.63 0.44 34.60
N PHE A 547 15.84 -0.35 35.66
CA PHE A 547 15.03 -0.35 36.90
C PHE A 547 14.60 1.06 37.37
N GLU A 548 15.51 2.06 37.34
CA GLU A 548 15.19 3.42 37.79
C GLU A 548 14.13 4.10 36.91
N ARG A 549 14.15 3.85 35.60
CA ARG A 549 13.25 4.50 34.66
C ARG A 549 11.82 3.95 34.77
N PHE A 550 11.68 2.65 35.04
CA PHE A 550 10.38 2.04 35.34
C PHE A 550 9.76 2.65 36.62
N LEU A 551 10.53 2.69 37.71
CA LEU A 551 10.06 3.31 38.96
C LEU A 551 9.71 4.79 38.80
N TYR A 552 10.45 5.52 37.98
CA TYR A 552 10.14 6.89 37.64
C TYR A 552 8.76 7.03 36.97
N GLN A 553 8.40 6.15 36.02
CA GLN A 553 7.07 6.16 35.39
C GLN A 553 5.95 5.78 36.37
N VAL A 554 6.20 4.79 37.23
CA VAL A 554 5.26 4.45 38.31
C VAL A 554 5.03 5.68 39.21
N ASN A 555 6.10 6.40 39.57
CA ASN A 555 6.02 7.61 40.37
C ASN A 555 5.23 8.74 39.67
N LEU A 556 5.46 8.97 38.38
CA LEU A 556 4.69 9.96 37.61
C LEU A 556 3.20 9.60 37.57
N SER A 557 2.89 8.34 37.29
CA SER A 557 1.51 7.85 37.18
C SER A 557 0.76 7.94 38.52
N ILE A 558 1.40 7.54 39.63
CA ILE A 558 0.78 7.63 40.95
C ILE A 558 0.59 9.07 41.43
N LYS A 559 1.54 9.97 41.12
CA LYS A 559 1.40 11.41 41.39
C LYS A 559 0.19 12.00 40.68
N GLY A 560 -0.01 11.65 39.41
CA GLY A 560 -1.18 12.04 38.64
C GLY A 560 -2.49 11.54 39.26
N LEU A 561 -2.53 10.28 39.70
CA LEU A 561 -3.71 9.69 40.34
C LEU A 561 -4.06 10.35 41.68
N LEU A 562 -3.03 10.63 42.49
CA LEU A 562 -3.13 11.29 43.80
C LEU A 562 -3.28 12.81 43.71
N GLN A 563 -3.08 13.40 42.53
CA GLN A 563 -3.09 14.86 42.31
C GLN A 563 -2.11 15.59 43.24
N THR A 564 -0.86 15.13 43.28
CA THR A 564 0.19 15.65 44.15
C THR A 564 1.50 15.87 43.39
N ASP A 565 2.21 16.94 43.73
CA ASP A 565 3.56 17.21 43.19
C ASP A 565 4.66 16.48 43.96
N LYS A 566 4.35 15.90 45.11
CA LYS A 566 5.31 15.17 45.94
C LYS A 566 5.59 13.79 45.38
N ASP A 567 6.87 13.46 45.24
CA ASP A 567 7.30 12.12 44.84
C ASP A 567 6.94 11.09 45.91
N VAL A 568 6.35 10.00 45.43
CA VAL A 568 5.92 8.85 46.24
C VAL A 568 7.03 7.82 46.30
N LEU A 569 7.71 7.61 45.17
CA LEU A 569 8.89 6.76 45.04
C LEU A 569 10.12 7.64 44.76
N THR A 570 11.23 7.36 45.45
CA THR A 570 12.49 8.13 45.34
C THR A 570 13.71 7.23 45.51
N ALA A 571 14.90 7.79 45.28
CA ALA A 571 16.19 7.16 45.57
C ALA A 571 16.36 5.77 44.93
N TYR A 572 16.19 5.70 43.62
CA TYR A 572 16.37 4.49 42.82
C TYR A 572 17.86 4.20 42.69
N VAL A 573 18.32 3.04 43.17
CA VAL A 573 19.73 2.65 43.17
C VAL A 573 19.87 1.18 42.76
N ALA A 574 20.77 0.91 41.82
CA ALA A 574 21.30 -0.42 41.53
C ALA A 574 22.77 -0.48 41.98
N ASP A 575 23.12 -1.45 42.82
CA ASP A 575 24.48 -1.65 43.34
C ASP A 575 24.89 -3.14 43.23
N TYR A 576 26.18 -3.42 43.32
CA TYR A 576 26.73 -4.79 43.32
C TYR A 576 27.20 -5.18 44.71
N GLU A 577 26.61 -6.24 45.27
CA GLU A 577 27.06 -6.84 46.52
C GLU A 577 27.82 -8.13 46.23
N LYS A 578 29.06 -8.20 46.69
CA LYS A 578 29.85 -9.44 46.63
C LYS A 578 29.34 -10.39 47.70
N VAL A 579 28.87 -11.57 47.29
CA VAL A 579 28.47 -12.62 48.22
C VAL A 579 29.74 -13.33 48.71
N PRO A 580 30.12 -13.21 49.99
CA PRO A 580 31.25 -13.93 50.51
C PRO A 580 30.75 -15.25 51.08
N GLU A 581 30.79 -16.36 50.32
CA GLU A 581 31.11 -17.65 50.94
C GLU A 581 31.52 -18.78 49.97
N LYS A 582 32.74 -19.27 50.23
CA LYS A 582 33.29 -20.62 50.01
C LYS A 582 33.20 -21.22 48.61
N GLY A 583 34.19 -20.85 47.81
CA GLY A 583 34.92 -21.81 46.97
C GLY A 583 34.15 -22.26 45.74
N ASP A 584 33.75 -21.32 44.90
CA ASP A 584 34.11 -21.26 43.47
C ASP A 584 33.22 -20.20 42.79
N ALA A 585 33.87 -19.29 42.07
CA ALA A 585 33.36 -18.09 41.37
C ALA A 585 32.89 -16.91 42.25
N ASP A 586 33.48 -15.73 42.02
CA ASP A 586 32.98 -14.43 42.47
C ASP A 586 31.61 -14.18 41.81
N GLN A 587 30.51 -14.62 42.45
CA GLN A 587 29.18 -14.30 41.98
C GLN A 587 28.76 -12.95 42.56
N GLU A 588 28.77 -11.91 41.72
CA GLU A 588 28.29 -10.58 42.09
C GLU A 588 26.75 -10.58 42.03
N MET A 589 26.09 -10.22 43.13
CA MET A 589 24.64 -10.05 43.17
C MET A 589 24.29 -8.59 42.94
N LEU A 590 23.34 -8.34 42.05
CA LEU A 590 22.74 -7.04 41.84
C LEU A 590 21.69 -6.76 42.92
N VAL A 591 21.84 -5.64 43.62
CA VAL A 591 20.92 -5.16 44.65
C VAL A 591 20.19 -3.93 44.12
N PHE A 592 18.89 -4.09 43.89
CA PHE A 592 18.02 -2.98 43.51
C PHE A 592 17.32 -2.44 44.73
N SER A 593 17.29 -1.11 44.87
CA SER A 593 16.59 -0.47 45.98
C SER A 593 15.90 0.84 45.60
N PHE A 594 14.82 1.12 46.32
CA PHE A 594 14.06 2.37 46.20
C PHE A 594 13.47 2.74 47.56
N ARG A 595 13.03 3.99 47.71
CA ARG A 595 12.25 4.44 48.87
C ARG A 595 10.82 4.70 48.46
N CYS A 596 9.88 4.18 49.25
CA CYS A 596 8.47 4.57 49.19
C CYS A 596 8.19 5.41 50.44
N LYS A 597 7.88 6.69 50.27
CA LYS A 597 7.91 7.69 51.35
C LYS A 597 9.26 7.64 52.10
N GLU A 598 9.26 7.29 53.38
CA GLU A 598 10.47 7.28 54.22
C GLU A 598 11.17 5.91 54.32
N LYS A 599 10.50 4.82 53.90
CA LYS A 599 11.00 3.45 54.08
C LYS A 599 11.74 2.96 52.83
N LYS A 600 12.92 2.36 53.02
CA LYS A 600 13.72 1.71 51.97
C LYS A 600 13.21 0.29 51.72
N TYR A 601 13.08 -0.07 50.45
CA TYR A 601 12.78 -1.41 49.95
C TYR A 601 13.92 -1.85 49.05
N GLU A 602 14.35 -3.10 49.19
CA GLU A 602 15.44 -3.67 48.40
C GLU A 602 15.21 -5.16 48.14
N PHE A 603 15.72 -5.64 47.00
CA PHE A 603 15.73 -7.05 46.62
C PHE A 603 17.00 -7.36 45.84
N LYS A 604 17.45 -8.62 45.88
CA LYS A 604 18.71 -9.08 45.30
C LYS A 604 18.45 -10.08 44.19
N VAL A 605 19.17 -9.95 43.09
CA VAL A 605 19.10 -10.82 41.90
C VAL A 605 20.49 -11.04 41.32
N GLU A 606 20.69 -12.11 40.55
CA GLU A 606 21.95 -12.41 39.88
C GLU A 606 22.14 -11.58 38.60
N ASN A 607 21.05 -11.19 37.94
CA ASN A 607 21.05 -10.34 36.75
C ASN A 607 19.77 -9.48 36.67
N GLU A 608 19.78 -8.41 35.87
CA GLU A 608 18.64 -7.50 35.74
C GLU A 608 17.36 -8.19 35.18
N GLY A 609 17.51 -9.25 34.37
CA GLY A 609 16.37 -10.01 33.84
C GLY A 609 15.53 -10.69 34.94
N GLN A 610 16.18 -11.17 36.00
CA GLN A 610 15.51 -11.81 37.14
C GLN A 610 14.64 -10.85 37.97
N THR A 611 14.75 -9.53 37.77
CA THR A 611 13.86 -8.56 38.43
C THR A 611 12.40 -8.69 37.97
N TRP A 612 12.20 -9.25 36.77
CA TRP A 612 10.90 -9.46 36.15
C TRP A 612 10.35 -10.88 36.34
N GLU A 613 11.21 -11.84 36.70
CA GLU A 613 10.80 -13.22 37.00
C GLU A 613 9.83 -13.25 38.18
N ASN A 614 8.78 -14.07 38.06
CA ASN A 614 7.75 -14.25 39.10
C ASN A 614 7.16 -12.93 39.63
N ASN A 615 7.15 -11.86 38.82
CA ASN A 615 6.69 -10.52 39.18
C ASN A 615 7.41 -9.90 40.40
N LEU A 616 8.67 -10.26 40.66
CA LEU A 616 9.41 -9.85 41.86
C LEU A 616 9.40 -8.33 42.08
N MET A 617 9.71 -7.55 41.04
CA MET A 617 9.70 -6.10 41.12
C MET A 617 8.29 -5.54 41.42
N ILE A 618 7.27 -6.02 40.69
CA ILE A 618 5.87 -5.57 40.86
C ILE A 618 5.35 -5.88 42.27
N ASN A 619 5.64 -7.08 42.77
CA ASN A 619 5.26 -7.51 44.12
C ASN A 619 5.93 -6.66 45.20
N THR A 620 7.21 -6.29 45.00
CA THR A 620 7.94 -5.42 45.92
C THR A 620 7.34 -4.01 45.96
N ILE A 621 6.98 -3.45 44.80
CA ILE A 621 6.32 -2.13 44.71
C ILE A 621 4.92 -2.17 45.36
N ASN A 622 4.11 -3.18 45.04
CA ASN A 622 2.77 -3.33 45.61
C ASN A 622 2.80 -3.52 47.13
N LYS A 623 3.79 -4.26 47.65
CA LYS A 623 4.04 -4.35 49.09
C LYS A 623 4.39 -2.99 49.69
N ALA A 624 5.26 -2.23 49.03
CA ALA A 624 5.63 -0.88 49.46
C ALA A 624 4.44 0.08 49.47
N PHE A 625 3.56 -0.01 48.48
CA PHE A 625 2.32 0.78 48.42
C PHE A 625 1.36 0.42 49.55
N LEU A 626 1.14 -0.87 49.78
CA LEU A 626 0.28 -1.35 50.86
C LEU A 626 0.77 -0.87 52.23
N GLU A 627 2.06 -1.07 52.54
CA GLU A 627 2.64 -0.66 53.82
C GLU A 627 2.67 0.87 54.00
N ALA A 628 2.83 1.63 52.91
CA ALA A 628 2.80 3.09 52.93
C ALA A 628 1.37 3.67 52.94
N GLY A 629 0.32 2.84 52.86
CA GLY A 629 -1.07 3.28 52.79
C GLY A 629 -1.40 4.03 51.50
N ILE A 630 -0.78 3.67 50.38
CA ILE A 630 -1.08 4.19 49.05
C ILE A 630 -2.25 3.38 48.49
N PRO A 631 -3.39 3.99 48.10
CA PRO A 631 -4.62 3.27 47.78
C PRO A 631 -4.64 2.71 46.34
N TYR A 632 -3.49 2.32 45.80
CA TYR A 632 -3.31 1.85 44.43
C TYR A 632 -2.33 0.68 44.39
N GLY A 633 -2.47 -0.17 43.38
CA GLY A 633 -1.55 -1.26 43.04
C GLY A 633 -1.33 -1.33 41.53
N ILE A 634 -0.21 -1.93 41.14
CA ILE A 634 0.16 -2.19 39.75
C ILE A 634 -0.41 -3.54 39.34
N TYR A 635 -1.12 -3.56 38.22
CA TYR A 635 -1.72 -4.76 37.63
C TYR A 635 -1.22 -4.97 36.21
N PHE A 636 -0.84 -6.21 35.89
CA PHE A 636 -0.40 -6.63 34.56
C PHE A 636 -1.59 -6.74 33.59
N LEU A 637 -1.44 -6.21 32.37
CA LEU A 637 -2.39 -6.31 31.28
C LEU A 637 -1.95 -7.39 30.26
N PRO A 638 -2.87 -8.21 29.72
CA PRO A 638 -2.56 -9.33 28.83
C PRO A 638 -1.91 -8.92 27.49
N GLU A 639 -1.16 -9.85 26.89
CA GLU A 639 -0.29 -9.67 25.71
C GLU A 639 -1.03 -9.29 24.41
N ASP A 640 -2.35 -9.46 24.35
CA ASP A 640 -3.19 -8.99 23.24
C ASP A 640 -3.12 -7.47 23.04
N SER A 641 -2.53 -6.75 24.01
CA SER A 641 -2.34 -5.31 24.00
C SER A 641 -1.13 -4.82 23.17
N ASN A 642 -0.15 -5.68 22.87
CA ASN A 642 1.11 -5.29 22.20
C ASN A 642 0.93 -4.96 20.70
N PHE A 643 -0.17 -5.43 20.10
CA PHE A 643 -0.55 -5.10 18.72
C PHE A 643 -1.29 -3.75 18.59
N PHE A 644 -1.74 -3.17 19.71
CA PHE A 644 -2.57 -1.96 19.73
C PHE A 644 -1.75 -0.68 19.94
N ARG A 645 -0.66 -0.77 20.71
CA ARG A 645 0.28 0.32 21.03
C ARG A 645 1.71 -0.20 20.83
N GLN A 646 2.26 -0.08 19.61
CA GLN A 646 3.64 -0.53 19.32
C GLN A 646 4.71 0.39 19.94
N ASP A 647 4.33 1.59 20.40
CA ASP A 647 5.16 2.42 21.29
C ASP A 647 5.34 1.77 22.67
N LEU A 648 4.39 0.92 23.06
CA LEU A 648 4.44 0.11 24.27
C LEU A 648 4.93 -1.32 23.95
N LEU A 649 6.19 -1.46 23.55
CA LEU A 649 6.85 -2.77 23.52
C LEU A 649 6.90 -3.37 24.94
N ASP A 650 6.73 -4.69 25.05
CA ASP A 650 6.86 -5.55 26.25
C ASP A 650 5.61 -5.71 27.16
N GLU A 651 5.82 -5.89 28.47
CA GLU A 651 4.78 -6.15 29.45
C GLU A 651 4.06 -4.84 29.81
N ASN A 652 2.74 -4.85 29.75
CA ASN A 652 1.90 -3.69 29.96
C ASN A 652 1.26 -3.68 31.35
N PHE A 653 1.11 -2.49 31.94
CA PHE A 653 0.64 -2.33 33.30
C PHE A 653 -0.35 -1.17 33.44
N VAL A 654 -1.18 -1.24 34.48
CA VAL A 654 -2.08 -0.16 34.89
C VAL A 654 -2.11 -0.03 36.41
N LEU A 655 -2.15 1.21 36.92
CA LEU A 655 -2.34 1.49 38.34
C LEU A 655 -3.82 1.63 38.68
N LEU A 656 -4.35 0.77 39.54
CA LEU A 656 -5.76 0.81 39.97
C LEU A 656 -5.87 0.64 41.48
N SER A 657 -6.96 1.10 42.07
CA SER A 657 -7.26 0.69 43.46
C SER A 657 -7.64 -0.79 43.51
N PRO A 658 -7.39 -1.49 44.64
CA PRO A 658 -7.76 -2.89 44.77
C PRO A 658 -9.24 -3.20 44.48
N GLU A 659 -10.14 -2.30 44.88
CA GLU A 659 -11.58 -2.44 44.60
C GLU A 659 -11.89 -2.33 43.09
N GLN A 660 -11.23 -1.42 42.39
CA GLN A 660 -11.37 -1.27 40.94
C GLN A 660 -10.86 -2.49 40.19
N ALA A 661 -9.70 -3.01 40.58
CA ALA A 661 -9.12 -4.20 39.98
C ALA A 661 -10.00 -5.44 40.22
N GLU A 662 -10.53 -5.58 41.43
CA GLU A 662 -11.47 -6.65 41.76
C GLU A 662 -12.75 -6.59 40.92
N GLY A 663 -13.34 -5.39 40.78
CA GLY A 663 -14.51 -5.18 39.94
C GLY A 663 -14.25 -5.55 38.48
N LEU A 664 -13.11 -5.13 37.92
CA LEU A 664 -12.69 -5.47 36.56
C LEU A 664 -12.50 -6.98 36.38
N ARG A 665 -11.82 -7.65 37.32
CA ARG A 665 -11.60 -9.10 37.30
C ARG A 665 -12.91 -9.89 37.30
N ASN A 666 -13.87 -9.45 38.10
CA ASN A 666 -15.17 -10.10 38.21
C ASN A 666 -16.03 -9.91 36.96
N LYS A 667 -15.96 -8.74 36.31
CA LYS A 667 -16.71 -8.46 35.09
C LYS A 667 -16.05 -9.06 33.84
N TYR A 668 -14.74 -8.90 33.70
CA TYR A 668 -13.96 -9.31 32.54
C TYR A 668 -12.96 -10.41 32.95
N LYS A 669 -13.45 -11.66 32.94
CA LYS A 669 -12.64 -12.83 33.30
C LYS A 669 -11.37 -12.89 32.43
N GLY A 670 -10.22 -13.16 33.06
CA GLY A 670 -8.94 -13.28 32.38
C GLY A 670 -8.20 -11.95 32.11
N LEU A 671 -8.77 -10.80 32.51
CA LEU A 671 -8.10 -9.50 32.31
C LEU A 671 -6.84 -9.34 33.17
N PHE A 672 -6.79 -9.91 34.37
CA PHE A 672 -5.59 -9.99 35.19
C PHE A 672 -5.23 -11.47 35.35
N LYS A 673 -4.01 -11.86 34.95
CA LYS A 673 -3.52 -13.23 35.17
C LYS A 673 -3.59 -13.54 36.68
N VAL A 674 -4.15 -14.68 37.04
CA VAL A 674 -4.15 -15.16 38.43
C VAL A 674 -2.72 -15.62 38.75
N GLU A 675 -2.17 -15.23 39.90
CA GLU A 675 -0.78 -15.53 40.32
C GLU A 675 -0.38 -17.01 40.24
N THR A 676 -1.33 -17.94 40.10
CA THR A 676 -1.11 -19.39 40.03
C THR A 676 -0.98 -19.96 38.61
N GLU A 677 -1.14 -19.17 37.55
CA GLU A 677 -1.02 -19.63 36.16
C GLU A 677 0.15 -18.93 35.43
N ARG A 678 1.38 -19.33 35.77
CA ARG A 678 2.55 -19.33 34.88
C ARG A 678 3.39 -20.55 35.18
#